data_AF-A0A916Y382-F1
#
_entry.id   AF-A0A916Y382-F1
#
_cell.length_a   1.000
_cell.length_b   1.000
_cell.length_c   1.000
_cell.angle_alpha   90.00
_cell.angle_beta   90.00
_cell.angle_gamma   90.00
#
_symmetry.space_group_name_H-M   'P 1'
#
loop_
_entity.id
_entity.type
_entity.pdbx_description
1 polymer ?
#
loop_
_entity_poly.entity_id
_entity_poly.type
_entity_poly.pdbx_seq_one_letter_code
_entity_poly.pdbx_strand_id
1 'polypeptide(L)'
;MIAEESRDIAADDAAAILELVSQRRADAEFLVTGLTPSEYALYQSLEVALEPHLTAIEKRLAGDPPSLVVVLQLPKRWTEKAPKAFSAIVAGIVADCVRLGVKCDAIVPEHDRQLGRTTLPIDRVLRAAKSSHVIAIYSEPEQLEEELLPFCDVFLEIKRIDRSHFDVAIEREFDEPGVAAWPAGIKMSDVDPDLLDAVCGRAGAPSDVVRTIAAVTAARAKAAKRDAANEKQAEAAKTTSKSIYTPAILRPTTPTLANLHGYGAAAAWGHQLAEDVRDYQAGNLPWSDVDGGCLLHGPPGTGKTLFASALAATCGLPFIATSYAQWQSSGDGHLGYVIKAMRAVFESATVNAPSIIFIDEADTIRRRGGSGDGDGWWTAITNAALECVDGTSRREGIIIIAACNSPDMLDPALVRSGRLDRRFEIGLPDEKALLGIMLHHLPDAASADLAPAATALAGSASGADIARIAREARRGARREKRPVTAGDLLAIAIPPDTRPERDRRLVAVHESGHAVAMMSQGRIPDMLSIVSAGGSHGGVRSESPAGMGRLADLEDDIVVRLAGRAAEEVILGQPSAGAMGDLQQATDLATHIAGMWGLGGRLYYSEQVDGAAVESRLRDLYSRSLRLIGEHRAIVEKLADLALERRVLGRSALAAFAVEHGLGGGR
;
A
#
# COMPACT_ATOMS: atom_id res chain seq x y z
N MET A 1 36.77 -12.13 -58.46
CA MET A 1 37.03 -11.14 -59.53
C MET A 1 35.78 -11.12 -60.38
N ILE A 2 35.14 -9.94 -60.50
CA ILE A 2 33.99 -9.63 -61.39
C ILE A 2 32.66 -10.23 -60.86
N ALA A 3 31.72 -9.52 -60.23
CA ALA A 3 30.91 -8.34 -60.62
C ALA A 3 29.89 -8.63 -61.74
N GLU A 4 28.62 -8.27 -61.48
CA GLU A 4 27.54 -7.98 -62.45
C GLU A 4 26.95 -9.21 -63.19
N GLU A 5 25.63 -9.43 -63.33
CA GLU A 5 24.47 -8.53 -63.41
C GLU A 5 23.21 -9.19 -62.81
N SER A 6 22.36 -8.36 -62.20
CA SER A 6 20.97 -8.63 -61.83
C SER A 6 20.06 -8.81 -63.05
N ARG A 7 19.04 -9.69 -62.98
CA ARG A 7 17.76 -9.44 -63.65
C ARG A 7 16.57 -9.83 -62.76
N ASP A 8 15.73 -8.83 -62.57
CA ASP A 8 14.41 -8.83 -61.94
C ASP A 8 13.50 -9.94 -62.49
N ILE A 9 12.82 -10.63 -61.56
CA ILE A 9 11.55 -11.30 -61.87
C ILE A 9 10.48 -10.21 -61.74
N ALA A 10 9.75 -9.93 -62.83
CA ALA A 10 8.74 -8.89 -62.88
C ALA A 10 7.56 -9.24 -61.95
N ALA A 11 6.91 -8.23 -61.37
CA ALA A 11 5.77 -8.40 -60.47
C ALA A 11 4.60 -9.21 -61.08
N ASP A 12 4.51 -9.26 -62.42
CA ASP A 12 3.52 -10.05 -63.15
C ASP A 12 3.80 -11.57 -63.09
N ASP A 13 5.06 -12.00 -62.93
CA ASP A 13 5.43 -13.41 -62.78
C ASP A 13 5.09 -13.95 -61.38
N ALA A 14 5.12 -13.09 -60.35
CA ALA A 14 4.75 -13.48 -58.99
C ALA A 14 3.25 -13.79 -58.86
N ALA A 15 2.39 -13.06 -59.59
CA ALA A 15 0.96 -13.32 -59.65
C ALA A 15 0.66 -14.62 -60.42
N ALA A 16 1.36 -14.88 -61.52
CA ALA A 16 1.24 -16.12 -62.28
C ALA A 16 1.74 -17.35 -61.48
N ILE A 17 2.81 -17.20 -60.70
CA ILE A 17 3.31 -18.25 -59.79
C ILE A 17 2.30 -18.50 -58.65
N LEU A 18 1.72 -17.45 -58.06
CA LEU A 18 0.68 -17.58 -57.03
C LEU A 18 -0.60 -18.24 -57.58
N GLU A 19 -1.00 -17.91 -58.80
CA GLU A 19 -2.14 -18.55 -59.48
C GLU A 19 -1.83 -20.02 -59.79
N LEU A 20 -0.63 -20.35 -60.27
CA LEU A 20 -0.20 -21.73 -60.54
C LEU A 20 -0.05 -22.56 -59.25
N VAL A 21 0.39 -21.95 -58.15
CA VAL A 21 0.46 -22.56 -56.81
C VAL A 21 -0.94 -22.82 -56.27
N SER A 22 -1.87 -21.86 -56.42
CA SER A 22 -3.27 -22.01 -56.01
C SER A 22 -4.02 -23.05 -56.85
N GLN A 23 -3.77 -23.08 -58.16
CA GLN A 23 -4.41 -24.00 -59.11
C GLN A 23 -3.91 -25.43 -58.89
N ARG A 24 -2.60 -25.62 -58.65
CA ARG A 24 -2.09 -26.92 -58.22
C ARG A 24 -2.62 -27.29 -56.81
N ARG A 25 -2.95 -26.33 -55.93
CA ARG A 25 -3.44 -26.60 -54.55
C ARG A 25 -4.82 -27.27 -54.61
N ALA A 26 -5.63 -26.88 -55.60
CA ALA A 26 -6.88 -27.56 -55.95
C ALA A 26 -6.64 -28.96 -56.56
N ASP A 27 -5.59 -29.15 -57.37
CA ASP A 27 -5.28 -30.47 -57.97
C ASP A 27 -4.77 -31.51 -56.95
N ALA A 28 -4.23 -31.09 -55.79
CA ALA A 28 -3.80 -32.00 -54.73
C ALA A 28 -4.97 -32.72 -54.02
N GLU A 29 -6.20 -32.20 -54.09
CA GLU A 29 -7.39 -32.93 -53.61
C GLU A 29 -7.58 -34.27 -54.34
N PHE A 30 -7.01 -34.44 -55.55
CA PHE A 30 -7.19 -35.65 -56.35
C PHE A 30 -6.28 -36.83 -55.94
N LEU A 31 -5.15 -36.58 -55.27
CA LEU A 31 -4.22 -37.62 -54.79
C LEU A 31 -4.61 -38.22 -53.43
N VAL A 32 -5.62 -37.66 -52.77
CA VAL A 32 -6.09 -38.03 -51.42
C VAL A 32 -7.30 -38.97 -51.44
N THR A 33 -7.53 -39.64 -52.57
CA THR A 33 -8.63 -40.59 -52.73
C THR A 33 -8.34 -41.89 -51.97
N GLY A 34 -8.77 -41.94 -50.70
CA GLY A 34 -8.65 -43.12 -49.84
C GLY A 34 -8.49 -42.84 -48.35
N LEU A 35 -8.29 -41.57 -47.95
CA LEU A 35 -8.26 -41.19 -46.55
C LEU A 35 -9.67 -41.08 -45.99
N THR A 36 -9.85 -41.55 -44.76
CA THR A 36 -11.05 -41.24 -43.98
C THR A 36 -11.07 -39.74 -43.63
N PRO A 37 -12.24 -39.12 -43.42
CA PRO A 37 -12.34 -37.69 -43.05
C PRO A 37 -11.47 -37.31 -41.84
N SER A 38 -11.26 -38.24 -40.91
CA SER A 38 -10.39 -38.10 -39.75
C SER A 38 -8.89 -38.09 -40.10
N GLU A 39 -8.45 -38.90 -41.06
CA GLU A 39 -7.07 -38.92 -41.55
C GLU A 39 -6.76 -37.67 -42.39
N TYR A 40 -7.76 -37.15 -43.10
CA TYR A 40 -7.66 -35.89 -43.84
C TYR A 40 -7.54 -34.67 -42.92
N ALA A 41 -8.28 -34.64 -41.80
CA ALA A 41 -8.16 -33.57 -40.80
C ALA A 41 -6.77 -33.53 -40.12
N LEU A 42 -6.19 -34.71 -39.88
CA LEU A 42 -4.82 -34.82 -39.35
C LEU A 42 -3.77 -34.34 -40.37
N TYR A 43 -3.95 -34.69 -41.65
CA TYR A 43 -3.12 -34.22 -42.75
C TYR A 43 -3.12 -32.68 -42.85
N GLN A 44 -4.29 -32.05 -42.88
CA GLN A 44 -4.42 -30.58 -42.94
C GLN A 44 -3.77 -29.88 -41.75
N SER A 45 -3.85 -30.48 -40.55
CA SER A 45 -3.24 -29.92 -39.34
C SER A 45 -1.71 -30.00 -39.36
N LEU A 46 -1.14 -31.02 -40.00
CA LEU A 46 0.31 -31.17 -40.19
C LEU A 46 0.85 -30.24 -41.27
N GLU A 47 0.09 -29.99 -42.34
CA GLU A 47 0.42 -29.01 -43.39
C GLU A 47 0.62 -27.61 -42.79
N VAL A 48 -0.31 -27.17 -41.93
CA VAL A 48 -0.24 -25.87 -41.23
C VAL A 48 0.95 -25.80 -40.25
N ALA A 49 1.31 -26.90 -39.60
CA ALA A 49 2.46 -26.96 -38.70
C ALA A 49 3.81 -26.90 -39.43
N LEU A 50 3.86 -27.36 -40.68
CA LEU A 50 5.06 -27.39 -41.53
C LEU A 50 5.24 -26.09 -42.33
N GLU A 51 4.18 -25.31 -42.53
CA GLU A 51 4.14 -24.07 -43.32
C GLU A 51 5.25 -23.06 -42.98
N PRO A 52 5.59 -22.78 -41.70
CA PRO A 52 6.67 -21.85 -41.35
C PRO A 52 8.07 -22.34 -41.75
N HIS A 53 8.25 -23.67 -41.85
CA HIS A 53 9.52 -24.31 -42.17
C HIS A 53 9.70 -24.50 -43.68
N LEU A 54 8.59 -24.67 -44.42
CA LEU A 54 8.60 -24.72 -45.89
C LEU A 54 9.16 -23.43 -46.50
N THR A 55 8.83 -22.25 -45.95
CA THR A 55 9.42 -20.96 -46.37
C THR A 55 10.93 -20.86 -46.14
N ALA A 56 11.45 -21.52 -45.09
CA ALA A 56 12.89 -21.58 -44.80
C ALA A 56 13.62 -22.55 -45.75
N ILE A 57 12.96 -23.64 -46.11
CA ILE A 57 13.43 -24.62 -47.10
C ILE A 57 13.49 -23.97 -48.50
N GLU A 58 12.43 -23.28 -48.93
CA GLU A 58 12.34 -22.54 -50.20
C GLU A 58 13.46 -21.50 -50.38
N LYS A 59 13.71 -20.67 -49.35
CA LYS A 59 14.79 -19.66 -49.38
C LYS A 59 16.18 -20.27 -49.54
N ARG A 60 16.40 -21.49 -49.06
CA ARG A 60 17.69 -22.17 -49.10
C ARG A 60 17.90 -22.96 -50.40
N LEU A 61 16.81 -23.47 -50.98
CA LEU A 61 16.78 -24.08 -52.31
C LEU A 61 17.07 -23.10 -53.46
N ALA A 62 16.80 -21.81 -53.25
CA ALA A 62 17.08 -20.76 -54.23
C ALA A 62 18.59 -20.43 -54.41
N GLY A 63 19.49 -21.00 -53.59
CA GLY A 63 20.94 -20.80 -53.69
C GLY A 63 21.72 -22.12 -53.58
N ASP A 64 22.12 -22.70 -54.70
CA ASP A 64 22.88 -23.96 -54.80
C ASP A 64 24.31 -23.86 -54.17
N PRO A 65 24.97 -24.91 -53.58
CA PRO A 65 24.56 -26.21 -52.97
C PRO A 65 25.04 -26.38 -51.47
N PRO A 66 24.76 -27.47 -50.68
CA PRO A 66 24.38 -28.86 -51.04
C PRO A 66 22.97 -29.30 -50.60
N SER A 67 22.64 -30.56 -50.95
CA SER A 67 21.44 -31.32 -50.53
C SER A 67 21.08 -31.17 -49.06
N LEU A 68 19.81 -30.91 -48.79
CA LEU A 68 19.25 -30.70 -47.44
C LEU A 68 18.81 -32.04 -46.85
N VAL A 69 19.15 -32.32 -45.59
CA VAL A 69 18.60 -33.45 -44.82
C VAL A 69 17.67 -32.92 -43.73
N VAL A 70 16.36 -33.17 -43.89
CA VAL A 70 15.33 -32.83 -42.90
C VAL A 70 14.96 -34.07 -42.13
N VAL A 71 14.99 -34.00 -40.79
CA VAL A 71 14.56 -35.10 -39.92
C VAL A 71 13.25 -34.74 -39.21
N LEU A 72 12.23 -35.57 -39.43
CA LEU A 72 10.93 -35.46 -38.76
C LEU A 72 10.83 -36.54 -37.68
N GLN A 73 10.67 -36.13 -36.42
CA GLN A 73 10.47 -37.04 -35.30
C GLN A 73 8.98 -37.19 -34.96
N LEU A 74 8.49 -38.42 -35.08
CA LEU A 74 7.14 -38.82 -34.71
C LEU A 74 7.11 -39.60 -33.39
N PRO A 75 6.01 -39.54 -32.61
CA PRO A 75 5.86 -40.42 -31.45
C PRO A 75 5.82 -41.90 -31.87
N LYS A 76 6.62 -42.75 -31.22
CA LYS A 76 6.70 -44.21 -31.45
C LYS A 76 5.35 -44.94 -31.58
N ARG A 77 4.35 -44.51 -30.80
CA ARG A 77 3.00 -45.09 -30.82
C ARG A 77 2.24 -44.85 -32.14
N TRP A 78 2.56 -43.79 -32.88
CA TRP A 78 1.91 -43.47 -34.17
C TRP A 78 2.42 -44.35 -35.30
N THR A 79 3.73 -44.66 -35.27
CA THR A 79 4.34 -45.60 -36.20
C THR A 79 3.90 -47.05 -35.97
N GLU A 80 3.51 -47.40 -34.75
CA GLU A 80 3.06 -48.76 -34.39
C GLU A 80 1.55 -48.97 -34.56
N LYS A 81 0.71 -47.98 -34.22
CA LYS A 81 -0.76 -48.12 -34.24
C LYS A 81 -1.45 -47.53 -35.48
N ALA A 82 -0.84 -46.57 -36.16
CA ALA A 82 -1.44 -45.91 -37.34
C ALA A 82 -0.49 -45.88 -38.57
N PRO A 83 0.01 -47.04 -39.03
CA PRO A 83 1.02 -47.11 -40.10
C PRO A 83 0.54 -46.57 -41.46
N LYS A 84 -0.79 -46.55 -41.71
CA LYS A 84 -1.37 -45.98 -42.93
C LYS A 84 -1.40 -44.45 -42.92
N ALA A 85 -1.74 -43.85 -41.77
CA ALA A 85 -1.68 -42.41 -41.58
C ALA A 85 -0.24 -41.90 -41.71
N PHE A 86 0.71 -42.66 -41.15
CA PHE A 86 2.13 -42.43 -41.32
C PHE A 86 2.54 -42.37 -42.80
N SER A 87 2.25 -43.41 -43.60
CA SER A 87 2.59 -43.42 -45.02
C SER A 87 1.93 -42.29 -45.83
N ALA A 88 0.71 -41.88 -45.45
CA ALA A 88 0.00 -40.78 -46.12
C ALA A 88 0.64 -39.41 -45.82
N ILE A 89 1.05 -39.17 -44.56
CA ILE A 89 1.77 -37.96 -44.17
C ILE A 89 3.10 -37.86 -44.92
N VAL A 90 3.85 -38.96 -45.00
CA VAL A 90 5.11 -39.01 -45.76
C VAL A 90 4.86 -38.69 -47.24
N ALA A 91 3.86 -39.31 -47.85
CA ALA A 91 3.53 -39.11 -49.26
C ALA A 91 3.12 -37.66 -49.56
N GLY A 92 2.35 -37.02 -48.67
CA GLY A 92 1.94 -35.63 -48.81
C GLY A 92 3.11 -34.65 -48.76
N ILE A 93 4.00 -34.80 -47.78
CA ILE A 93 5.18 -33.92 -47.63
C ILE A 93 6.10 -34.03 -48.87
N VAL A 94 6.28 -35.24 -49.41
CA VAL A 94 7.05 -35.45 -50.64
C VAL A 94 6.37 -34.80 -51.84
N ALA A 95 5.05 -34.94 -51.96
CA ALA A 95 4.29 -34.34 -53.06
C ALA A 95 4.39 -32.81 -53.06
N ASP A 96 4.36 -32.17 -51.89
CA ASP A 96 4.50 -30.72 -51.76
C ASP A 96 5.91 -30.24 -52.13
N CYS A 97 6.95 -30.96 -51.70
CA CYS A 97 8.33 -30.66 -52.09
C CYS A 97 8.53 -30.78 -53.61
N VAL A 98 7.99 -31.83 -54.25
CA VAL A 98 8.02 -31.99 -55.72
C VAL A 98 7.28 -30.86 -56.43
N ARG A 99 6.14 -30.41 -55.88
CA ARG A 99 5.38 -29.27 -56.43
C ARG A 99 6.14 -27.96 -56.43
N LEU A 100 7.01 -27.77 -55.44
CA LEU A 100 7.90 -26.60 -55.31
C LEU A 100 9.17 -26.70 -56.18
N GLY A 101 9.26 -27.70 -57.06
CA GLY A 101 10.40 -27.89 -57.96
C GLY A 101 11.61 -28.54 -57.30
N VAL A 102 11.45 -29.05 -56.07
CA VAL A 102 12.51 -29.66 -55.28
C VAL A 102 12.61 -31.13 -55.62
N LYS A 103 13.80 -31.57 -56.01
CA LYS A 103 14.07 -33.00 -56.13
C LYS A 103 14.31 -33.57 -54.73
N CYS A 104 13.30 -34.23 -54.17
CA CYS A 104 13.35 -34.80 -52.81
C CYS A 104 13.08 -36.30 -52.79
N ASP A 105 13.81 -37.03 -51.96
CA ASP A 105 13.56 -38.44 -51.64
C ASP A 105 13.13 -38.56 -50.16
N ALA A 106 12.02 -39.23 -49.88
CA ALA A 106 11.67 -39.61 -48.51
C ALA A 106 12.19 -41.00 -48.18
N ILE A 107 12.87 -41.10 -47.04
CA ILE A 107 13.36 -42.37 -46.51
C ILE A 107 12.60 -42.67 -45.24
N VAL A 108 11.82 -43.74 -45.32
CA VAL A 108 10.99 -44.27 -44.24
C VAL A 108 11.76 -45.39 -43.55
N PRO A 109 11.65 -45.53 -42.21
CA PRO A 109 12.29 -46.62 -41.48
C PRO A 109 11.79 -47.98 -41.96
N GLU A 110 12.69 -48.94 -42.10
CA GLU A 110 12.32 -50.33 -42.40
C GLU A 110 12.10 -51.07 -41.08
N HIS A 111 11.03 -51.86 -41.00
CA HIS A 111 10.71 -52.64 -39.81
C HIS A 111 11.37 -54.01 -39.89
N ASP A 112 12.39 -54.24 -39.06
CA ASP A 112 13.04 -55.54 -38.97
C ASP A 112 12.25 -56.48 -38.06
N ARG A 113 11.48 -57.37 -38.69
CA ARG A 113 10.59 -58.32 -38.01
C ARG A 113 11.31 -59.31 -37.09
N GLN A 114 12.63 -59.52 -37.24
CA GLN A 114 13.37 -60.45 -36.39
C GLN A 114 13.87 -59.83 -35.08
N LEU A 115 14.15 -58.53 -35.09
CA LEU A 115 14.72 -57.80 -33.94
C LEU A 115 13.70 -56.90 -33.22
N GLY A 116 12.50 -56.72 -33.80
CA GLY A 116 11.45 -55.86 -33.23
C GLY A 116 11.85 -54.39 -33.19
N ARG A 117 12.81 -53.98 -34.04
CA ARG A 117 13.37 -52.63 -34.10
C ARG A 117 13.09 -52.02 -35.46
N THR A 118 12.90 -50.71 -35.47
CA THR A 118 12.71 -49.92 -36.68
C THR A 118 13.95 -49.08 -36.87
N THR A 119 14.72 -49.33 -37.93
CA THR A 119 16.02 -48.69 -38.16
C THR A 119 16.01 -47.90 -39.46
N LEU A 120 16.55 -46.69 -39.44
CA LEU A 120 16.72 -45.87 -40.64
C LEU A 120 18.06 -46.22 -41.30
N PRO A 121 18.10 -46.70 -42.57
CA PRO A 121 19.36 -47.04 -43.24
C PRO A 121 20.15 -45.78 -43.62
N ILE A 122 21.11 -45.38 -42.77
CA ILE A 122 21.90 -44.15 -42.90
C ILE A 122 22.68 -44.09 -44.23
N ASP A 123 23.18 -45.23 -44.68
CA ASP A 123 23.88 -45.37 -45.96
C ASP A 123 23.00 -45.04 -47.17
N ARG A 124 21.68 -45.22 -47.04
CA ARG A 124 20.68 -44.84 -48.05
C ARG A 124 20.40 -43.34 -47.98
N VAL A 125 20.32 -42.77 -46.78
CA VAL A 125 20.17 -41.32 -46.54
C VAL A 125 21.35 -40.55 -47.13
N LEU A 126 22.58 -40.97 -46.81
CA LEU A 126 23.80 -40.33 -47.30
C LEU A 126 24.02 -40.52 -48.80
N ARG A 127 23.49 -41.60 -49.41
CA ARG A 127 23.52 -41.79 -50.87
C ARG A 127 22.50 -40.92 -51.58
N ALA A 128 21.27 -40.83 -51.06
CA ALA A 128 20.23 -39.98 -51.64
C ALA A 128 20.62 -38.50 -51.55
N ALA A 129 21.18 -38.07 -50.41
CA ALA A 129 21.69 -36.71 -50.22
C ALA A 129 22.72 -36.32 -51.30
N LYS A 130 23.54 -37.24 -51.83
CA LYS A 130 24.49 -36.90 -52.91
C LYS A 130 23.83 -36.49 -54.24
N SER A 131 22.52 -36.71 -54.42
CA SER A 131 21.82 -36.51 -55.70
C SER A 131 20.48 -35.76 -55.62
N SER A 132 19.98 -35.49 -54.42
CA SER A 132 18.66 -34.90 -54.11
C SER A 132 18.58 -34.46 -52.64
N HIS A 133 17.57 -33.66 -52.29
CA HIS A 133 17.24 -33.36 -50.88
C HIS A 133 16.59 -34.59 -50.24
N VAL A 134 16.78 -34.79 -48.93
CA VAL A 134 16.29 -35.98 -48.23
C VAL A 134 15.41 -35.59 -47.05
N ILE A 135 14.24 -36.23 -46.95
CA ILE A 135 13.39 -36.18 -45.76
C ILE A 135 13.46 -37.54 -45.09
N ALA A 136 14.14 -37.57 -43.94
CA ALA A 136 14.26 -38.74 -43.09
C ALA A 136 13.20 -38.65 -41.99
N ILE A 137 12.40 -39.70 -41.81
CA ILE A 137 11.34 -39.69 -40.81
C ILE A 137 11.64 -40.78 -39.81
N TYR A 138 11.63 -40.46 -38.51
CA TYR A 138 12.08 -41.38 -37.48
C TYR A 138 11.24 -41.30 -36.20
N SER A 139 11.27 -42.34 -35.37
CA SER A 139 10.35 -42.49 -34.23
C SER A 139 11.00 -42.70 -32.86
N GLU A 140 12.33 -42.87 -32.77
CA GLU A 140 13.06 -42.90 -31.49
C GLU A 140 14.01 -41.68 -31.38
N PRO A 141 14.23 -41.08 -30.19
CA PRO A 141 15.24 -40.02 -30.04
C PRO A 141 16.67 -40.59 -30.00
N GLU A 142 16.82 -41.75 -29.35
CA GLU A 142 18.10 -42.31 -28.89
C GLU A 142 19.01 -42.81 -30.02
N GLN A 143 18.49 -43.13 -31.21
CA GLN A 143 19.30 -43.56 -32.36
C GLN A 143 19.73 -42.41 -33.27
N LEU A 144 19.11 -41.23 -33.18
CA LEU A 144 19.41 -40.11 -34.07
C LEU A 144 20.59 -39.26 -33.56
N GLU A 145 20.75 -39.17 -32.24
CA GLU A 145 21.69 -38.26 -31.57
C GLU A 145 23.18 -38.58 -31.87
N GLU A 146 23.55 -39.83 -32.17
CA GLU A 146 24.96 -40.20 -32.42
C GLU A 146 25.39 -40.21 -33.89
N GLU A 147 24.52 -40.59 -34.85
CA GLU A 147 24.97 -40.90 -36.23
C GLU A 147 24.42 -39.97 -37.33
N LEU A 148 23.22 -39.41 -37.15
CA LEU A 148 22.51 -38.61 -38.18
C LEU A 148 22.48 -37.11 -37.86
N LEU A 149 22.49 -36.75 -36.57
CA LEU A 149 22.47 -35.37 -36.10
C LEU A 149 23.56 -34.46 -36.72
N PRO A 150 24.82 -34.92 -36.93
CA PRO A 150 25.87 -34.10 -37.54
C PRO A 150 25.61 -33.72 -39.00
N PHE A 151 24.71 -34.44 -39.67
CA PHE A 151 24.35 -34.26 -41.07
C PHE A 151 22.92 -33.72 -41.25
N CYS A 152 22.22 -33.47 -40.14
CA CYS A 152 20.84 -32.97 -40.12
C CYS A 152 20.84 -31.44 -40.19
N ASP A 153 20.22 -30.88 -41.22
CA ASP A 153 20.10 -29.44 -41.39
C ASP A 153 18.89 -28.87 -40.63
N VAL A 154 17.81 -29.65 -40.50
CA VAL A 154 16.55 -29.26 -39.86
C VAL A 154 15.95 -30.44 -39.11
N PHE A 155 15.71 -30.28 -37.80
CA PHE A 155 15.06 -31.28 -36.93
C PHE A 155 13.71 -30.77 -36.41
N LEU A 156 12.64 -31.55 -36.58
CA LEU A 156 11.28 -31.18 -36.18
C LEU A 156 10.62 -32.25 -35.30
N GLU A 157 10.10 -31.84 -34.14
CA GLU A 157 9.38 -32.71 -33.19
C GLU A 157 7.86 -32.49 -33.23
N ILE A 158 7.10 -33.52 -33.57
CA ILE A 158 5.64 -33.43 -33.69
C ILE A 158 4.91 -33.30 -32.34
N LYS A 159 5.58 -33.57 -31.22
CA LYS A 159 5.03 -33.36 -29.86
C LYS A 159 4.76 -31.89 -29.51
N ARG A 160 5.25 -30.94 -30.32
CA ARG A 160 5.04 -29.50 -30.15
C ARG A 160 3.79 -28.98 -30.87
N ILE A 161 3.01 -29.86 -31.51
CA ILE A 161 1.75 -29.53 -32.20
C ILE A 161 0.57 -29.47 -31.20
N ASP A 162 -0.38 -28.56 -31.45
CA ASP A 162 -1.50 -28.22 -30.57
C ASP A 162 -2.39 -29.42 -30.18
N ARG A 163 -2.73 -29.49 -28.88
CA ARG A 163 -3.38 -30.62 -28.21
C ARG A 163 -4.85 -30.82 -28.58
N SER A 164 -5.53 -29.80 -29.11
CA SER A 164 -6.96 -29.88 -29.48
C SER A 164 -7.25 -30.77 -30.70
N HIS A 165 -6.21 -31.20 -31.42
CA HIS A 165 -6.33 -31.97 -32.65
C HIS A 165 -6.21 -33.50 -32.46
N PHE A 166 -6.01 -33.98 -31.23
CA PHE A 166 -5.81 -35.40 -30.91
C PHE A 166 -7.10 -36.15 -30.51
N ASP A 167 -8.20 -35.44 -30.28
CA ASP A 167 -9.46 -35.99 -29.77
C ASP A 167 -10.06 -37.06 -30.72
N VAL A 168 -9.91 -36.86 -32.02
CA VAL A 168 -10.49 -37.72 -33.07
C VAL A 168 -9.79 -39.10 -33.16
N ALA A 169 -8.50 -39.17 -32.86
CA ALA A 169 -7.72 -40.41 -32.95
C ALA A 169 -8.02 -41.39 -31.81
N ILE A 170 -8.41 -40.88 -30.64
CA ILE A 170 -8.71 -41.67 -29.44
C ILE A 170 -10.17 -42.15 -29.48
N GLU A 171 -11.12 -41.32 -29.91
CA GLU A 171 -12.53 -41.74 -30.07
C GLU A 171 -12.63 -43.00 -30.94
N ARG A 172 -11.90 -43.05 -32.05
CA ARG A 172 -11.86 -44.22 -32.95
C ARG A 172 -11.26 -45.48 -32.32
N GLU A 173 -10.25 -45.34 -31.46
CA GLU A 173 -9.52 -46.49 -30.89
C GLU A 173 -10.22 -47.11 -29.66
N PHE A 174 -11.06 -46.33 -28.98
CA PHE A 174 -11.84 -46.78 -27.82
C PHE A 174 -13.31 -47.08 -28.14
N ASP A 175 -13.84 -46.66 -29.31
CA ASP A 175 -15.16 -47.09 -29.83
C ASP A 175 -15.09 -48.36 -30.72
N GLU A 176 -13.92 -49.01 -30.85
CA GLU A 176 -13.85 -50.30 -31.55
C GLU A 176 -14.68 -51.38 -30.81
N PRO A 177 -15.46 -52.21 -31.54
CA PRO A 177 -16.27 -53.26 -30.92
C PRO A 177 -15.41 -54.24 -30.11
N GLY A 178 -15.52 -54.19 -28.79
CA GLY A 178 -14.75 -55.03 -27.85
C GLY A 178 -13.73 -54.28 -26.99
N VAL A 179 -13.49 -53.00 -27.27
CA VAL A 179 -12.74 -52.08 -26.40
C VAL A 179 -13.75 -51.33 -25.52
N ALA A 180 -13.39 -51.02 -24.26
CA ALA A 180 -14.30 -50.30 -23.37
C ALA A 180 -14.49 -48.86 -23.86
N ALA A 181 -15.75 -48.47 -24.10
CA ALA A 181 -16.12 -47.16 -24.59
C ALA A 181 -15.58 -46.04 -23.69
N TRP A 182 -15.13 -44.95 -24.31
CA TRP A 182 -14.65 -43.78 -23.60
C TRP A 182 -15.76 -43.15 -22.74
N PRO A 183 -15.50 -42.70 -21.51
CA PRO A 183 -16.55 -42.21 -20.62
C PRO A 183 -17.22 -40.96 -21.19
N ALA A 184 -18.55 -41.00 -21.30
CA ALA A 184 -19.33 -39.87 -21.78
C ALA A 184 -19.12 -38.63 -20.88
N GLY A 185 -18.71 -37.51 -21.49
CA GLY A 185 -18.55 -36.22 -20.81
C GLY A 185 -17.14 -35.88 -20.33
N ILE A 186 -16.13 -36.72 -20.61
CA ILE A 186 -14.71 -36.39 -20.36
C ILE A 186 -14.06 -36.00 -21.69
N LYS A 187 -13.69 -34.72 -21.86
CA LYS A 187 -12.88 -34.26 -23.01
C LYS A 187 -11.41 -34.56 -22.76
N MET A 188 -10.69 -35.01 -23.79
CA MET A 188 -9.29 -35.39 -23.66
C MET A 188 -8.35 -34.19 -23.47
N SER A 189 -8.76 -33.00 -23.92
CA SER A 189 -8.14 -31.72 -23.53
C SER A 189 -7.96 -31.54 -22.01
N ASP A 190 -8.81 -32.21 -21.23
CA ASP A 190 -8.86 -32.08 -19.77
C ASP A 190 -8.06 -33.19 -19.05
N VAL A 191 -7.52 -34.15 -19.81
CA VAL A 191 -6.74 -35.28 -19.29
C VAL A 191 -5.25 -35.03 -19.54
N ASP A 192 -4.49 -35.07 -18.45
CA ASP A 192 -3.05 -34.83 -18.44
C ASP A 192 -2.31 -35.92 -19.25
N PRO A 193 -1.55 -35.55 -20.31
CA PRO A 193 -0.90 -36.52 -21.19
C PRO A 193 0.07 -37.46 -20.48
N ASP A 194 0.79 -36.96 -19.46
CA ASP A 194 1.77 -37.75 -18.69
C ASP A 194 1.06 -38.77 -17.78
N LEU A 195 -0.15 -38.42 -17.30
CA LEU A 195 -1.00 -39.33 -16.55
C LEU A 195 -1.57 -40.43 -17.44
N LEU A 196 -1.98 -40.10 -18.67
CA LEU A 196 -2.47 -41.07 -19.64
C LEU A 196 -1.37 -42.08 -20.00
N ASP A 197 -0.14 -41.59 -20.15
CA ASP A 197 1.02 -42.42 -20.45
C ASP A 197 1.38 -43.36 -19.31
N ALA A 198 1.35 -42.86 -18.07
CA ALA A 198 1.59 -43.64 -16.85
C ALA A 198 0.50 -44.68 -16.55
N VAL A 199 -0.77 -44.39 -16.85
CA VAL A 199 -1.91 -45.30 -16.62
C VAL A 199 -1.96 -46.38 -17.70
N CYS A 200 -1.78 -46.03 -18.98
CA CYS A 200 -1.67 -46.99 -20.07
C CYS A 200 -0.47 -47.93 -19.92
N GLY A 201 0.64 -47.47 -19.31
CA GLY A 201 1.81 -48.30 -19.04
C GLY A 201 1.67 -49.28 -17.87
N ARG A 202 0.68 -49.10 -16.97
CA ARG A 202 0.48 -49.95 -15.77
C ARG A 202 -0.75 -50.85 -15.84
N ALA A 203 -1.74 -50.52 -16.65
CA ALA A 203 -2.99 -51.27 -16.75
C ALA A 203 -2.95 -52.29 -17.90
N GLY A 204 -3.28 -53.55 -17.60
CA GLY A 204 -3.21 -54.66 -18.56
C GLY A 204 -4.38 -54.74 -19.56
N ALA A 205 -5.46 -53.99 -19.37
CA ALA A 205 -6.63 -53.99 -20.26
C ALA A 205 -7.20 -52.57 -20.48
N PRO A 206 -7.75 -52.26 -21.67
CA PRO A 206 -8.33 -50.95 -21.99
C PRO A 206 -9.44 -50.49 -21.04
N SER A 207 -10.21 -51.43 -20.48
CA SER A 207 -11.27 -51.15 -19.49
C SER A 207 -10.72 -50.62 -18.16
N ASP A 208 -9.54 -51.07 -17.74
CA ASP A 208 -8.91 -50.60 -16.51
C ASP A 208 -8.31 -49.20 -16.67
N VAL A 209 -7.82 -48.88 -17.88
CA VAL A 209 -7.37 -47.53 -18.26
C VAL A 209 -8.54 -46.54 -18.18
N VAL A 210 -9.67 -46.89 -18.81
CA VAL A 210 -10.90 -46.08 -18.81
C VAL A 210 -11.44 -45.84 -17.40
N ARG A 211 -11.49 -46.89 -16.55
CA ARG A 211 -11.95 -46.77 -15.16
C ARG A 211 -11.04 -45.87 -14.32
N THR A 212 -9.73 -45.95 -14.53
CA THR A 212 -8.72 -45.20 -13.75
C THR A 212 -8.73 -43.72 -14.14
N ILE A 213 -8.84 -43.44 -15.46
CA ILE A 213 -9.00 -42.08 -15.97
C ILE A 213 -10.29 -41.47 -15.42
N ALA A 214 -11.43 -42.18 -15.48
CA ALA A 214 -12.69 -41.67 -14.94
C ALA A 214 -12.61 -41.33 -13.44
N ALA A 215 -11.94 -42.16 -12.63
CA ALA A 215 -11.78 -41.94 -11.20
C ALA A 215 -10.86 -40.75 -10.88
N VAL A 216 -9.73 -40.61 -11.59
CA VAL A 216 -8.78 -39.49 -11.38
C VAL A 216 -9.35 -38.17 -11.88
N THR A 217 -10.04 -38.18 -13.03
CA THR A 217 -10.71 -37.00 -13.57
C THR A 217 -11.88 -36.56 -12.68
N ALA A 218 -12.64 -37.48 -12.08
CA ALA A 218 -13.68 -37.13 -11.10
C ALA A 218 -13.11 -36.55 -9.79
N ALA A 219 -11.99 -37.09 -9.30
CA ALA A 219 -11.29 -36.56 -8.13
C ALA A 219 -10.69 -35.17 -8.41
N ARG A 220 -10.07 -34.98 -9.59
CA ARG A 220 -9.56 -33.69 -10.06
C ARG A 220 -10.69 -32.71 -10.36
N ALA A 221 -11.85 -33.12 -10.84
CA ALA A 221 -13.02 -32.24 -11.02
C ALA A 221 -13.62 -31.80 -9.68
N LYS A 222 -13.54 -32.64 -8.64
CA LYS A 222 -13.96 -32.29 -7.27
C LYS A 222 -12.96 -31.34 -6.61
N ALA A 223 -11.66 -31.54 -6.85
CA ALA A 223 -10.60 -30.60 -6.46
C ALA A 223 -10.73 -29.28 -7.22
N ALA A 224 -10.88 -29.31 -8.55
CA ALA A 224 -11.11 -28.16 -9.42
C ALA A 224 -12.44 -27.45 -9.13
N LYS A 225 -13.50 -28.11 -8.64
CA LYS A 225 -14.69 -27.41 -8.13
C LYS A 225 -14.43 -26.69 -6.81
N ARG A 226 -13.56 -27.22 -5.96
CA ARG A 226 -13.14 -26.58 -4.71
C ARG A 226 -12.17 -25.43 -4.98
N ASP A 227 -11.26 -25.63 -5.92
CA ASP A 227 -10.28 -24.64 -6.36
C ASP A 227 -10.94 -23.58 -7.23
N ALA A 228 -11.90 -23.91 -8.11
CA ALA A 228 -12.74 -22.93 -8.82
C ALA A 228 -13.79 -22.26 -7.93
N ALA A 229 -14.14 -22.81 -6.76
CA ALA A 229 -14.94 -22.10 -5.75
C ALA A 229 -14.07 -21.11 -4.96
N ASN A 230 -12.83 -21.50 -4.62
CA ASN A 230 -11.83 -20.61 -4.01
C ASN A 230 -11.35 -19.55 -5.00
N GLU A 231 -11.20 -19.91 -6.27
CA GLU A 231 -10.80 -19.06 -7.37
C GLU A 231 -11.99 -18.22 -7.80
N LYS A 232 -13.24 -18.70 -7.89
CA LYS A 232 -14.40 -17.79 -7.99
C LYS A 232 -14.55 -16.88 -6.77
N GLN A 233 -14.12 -17.27 -5.57
CA GLN A 233 -14.01 -16.35 -4.43
C GLN A 233 -12.85 -15.35 -4.60
N ALA A 234 -11.72 -15.77 -5.17
CA ALA A 234 -10.53 -14.95 -5.43
C ALA A 234 -10.66 -14.07 -6.68
N GLU A 235 -11.50 -14.48 -7.64
CA GLU A 235 -11.79 -13.87 -8.93
C GLU A 235 -13.08 -13.06 -8.83
N ALA A 236 -14.02 -13.42 -7.94
CA ALA A 236 -14.93 -12.44 -7.35
C ALA A 236 -14.11 -11.41 -6.55
N ALA A 237 -13.09 -11.78 -5.78
CA ALA A 237 -12.25 -10.78 -5.12
C ALA A 237 -11.47 -9.89 -6.11
N LYS A 238 -10.97 -10.43 -7.24
CA LYS A 238 -10.24 -9.69 -8.31
C LYS A 238 -11.15 -8.94 -9.29
N THR A 239 -12.32 -9.47 -9.66
CA THR A 239 -13.28 -8.82 -10.59
C THR A 239 -14.19 -7.83 -9.86
N THR A 240 -14.42 -8.03 -8.55
CA THR A 240 -14.90 -6.94 -7.68
C THR A 240 -13.80 -5.88 -7.52
N SER A 241 -12.53 -6.15 -7.87
CA SER A 241 -11.40 -5.21 -7.83
C SER A 241 -11.28 -4.29 -9.06
N LYS A 242 -12.40 -4.00 -9.75
CA LYS A 242 -12.63 -2.59 -10.12
C LYS A 242 -12.95 -1.87 -8.82
N SER A 243 -11.92 -1.40 -8.14
CA SER A 243 -12.08 -0.58 -6.93
C SER A 243 -13.04 0.57 -7.25
N ILE A 244 -14.22 0.55 -6.64
CA ILE A 244 -15.14 1.70 -6.64
C ILE A 244 -14.43 2.91 -5.98
N TYR A 245 -13.38 2.64 -5.18
CA TYR A 245 -12.54 3.64 -4.55
C TYR A 245 -11.24 3.88 -5.33
N THR A 246 -11.19 4.97 -6.08
CA THR A 246 -9.95 5.47 -6.66
C THR A 246 -9.40 6.58 -5.75
N PRO A 247 -8.26 6.38 -5.06
CA PRO A 247 -7.69 7.42 -4.20
C PRO A 247 -7.25 8.62 -5.05
N ALA A 248 -7.48 9.83 -4.54
CA ALA A 248 -7.04 11.04 -5.20
C ALA A 248 -5.53 11.20 -5.04
N ILE A 249 -4.80 11.23 -6.15
CA ILE A 249 -3.36 11.49 -6.17
C ILE A 249 -3.16 12.99 -6.39
N LEU A 250 -2.64 13.67 -5.37
CA LEU A 250 -2.30 15.09 -5.40
C LEU A 250 -0.83 15.27 -5.75
N ARG A 251 -0.49 16.41 -6.35
CA ARG A 251 0.89 16.82 -6.61
C ARG A 251 1.07 18.26 -6.12
N PRO A 252 1.13 18.47 -4.80
CA PRO A 252 1.27 19.81 -4.25
C PRO A 252 2.62 20.40 -4.68
N THR A 253 2.62 21.66 -5.06
CA THR A 253 3.84 22.41 -5.41
C THR A 253 4.11 23.54 -4.41
N THR A 254 3.07 23.99 -3.69
CA THR A 254 3.15 25.02 -2.66
C THR A 254 2.05 24.78 -1.61
N PRO A 255 2.25 25.21 -0.35
CA PRO A 255 3.51 25.71 0.22
C PRO A 255 4.55 24.58 0.39
N THR A 256 5.82 24.95 0.51
CA THR A 256 6.93 24.03 0.86
C THR A 256 7.28 24.15 2.34
N LEU A 257 8.11 23.23 2.87
CA LEU A 257 8.58 23.30 4.25
C LEU A 257 9.31 24.62 4.56
N ALA A 258 9.99 25.22 3.59
CA ALA A 258 10.64 26.51 3.74
C ALA A 258 9.66 27.68 3.98
N ASN A 259 8.38 27.51 3.66
CA ASN A 259 7.34 28.51 3.89
C ASN A 259 6.63 28.32 5.25
N LEU A 260 6.86 27.19 5.92
CA LEU A 260 6.19 26.82 7.14
C LEU A 260 7.00 27.26 8.38
N HIS A 261 6.30 27.60 9.45
CA HIS A 261 6.89 28.09 10.70
C HIS A 261 6.30 27.31 11.88
N GLY A 262 7.11 27.06 12.92
CA GLY A 262 6.63 26.44 14.18
C GLY A 262 6.57 24.92 14.21
N TYR A 263 7.22 24.23 13.26
CA TYR A 263 7.20 22.76 13.19
C TYR A 263 8.42 22.08 13.85
N GLY A 264 9.35 22.83 14.43
CA GLY A 264 10.45 22.33 15.27
C GLY A 264 11.19 21.13 14.68
N ALA A 265 11.31 20.05 15.47
CA ALA A 265 11.98 18.82 15.08
C ALA A 265 11.36 18.14 13.83
N ALA A 266 10.05 18.29 13.61
CA ALA A 266 9.39 17.76 12.41
C ALA A 266 9.90 18.45 11.14
N ALA A 267 10.12 19.78 11.17
CA ALA A 267 10.69 20.50 10.03
C ALA A 267 12.12 20.06 9.74
N ALA A 268 12.96 19.93 10.76
CA ALA A 268 14.34 19.45 10.60
C ALA A 268 14.36 18.04 9.96
N TRP A 269 13.53 17.12 10.48
CA TRP A 269 13.35 15.80 9.90
C TRP A 269 12.84 15.85 8.45
N GLY A 270 11.84 16.68 8.17
CA GLY A 270 11.28 16.81 6.83
C GLY A 270 12.29 17.35 5.80
N HIS A 271 13.17 18.26 6.20
CA HIS A 271 14.27 18.74 5.35
C HIS A 271 15.30 17.65 5.07
N GLN A 272 15.70 16.87 6.09
CA GLN A 272 16.59 15.73 5.93
C GLN A 272 15.97 14.67 5.00
N LEU A 273 14.71 14.30 5.24
CA LEU A 273 14.00 13.35 4.38
C LEU A 273 13.93 13.82 2.93
N ALA A 274 13.76 15.12 2.68
CA ALA A 274 13.78 15.67 1.33
C ALA A 274 15.17 15.63 0.66
N GLU A 275 16.25 15.61 1.45
CA GLU A 275 17.61 15.31 0.96
C GLU A 275 17.74 13.81 0.64
N ASP A 276 17.37 12.95 1.58
CA ASP A 276 17.47 11.49 1.43
C ASP A 276 16.66 10.98 0.23
N VAL A 277 15.44 11.53 0.01
CA VAL A 277 14.61 11.22 -1.17
C VAL A 277 15.29 11.64 -2.47
N ARG A 278 15.96 12.79 -2.50
CA ARG A 278 16.68 13.25 -3.69
C ARG A 278 17.89 12.36 -3.96
N ASP A 279 18.62 11.97 -2.94
CA ASP A 279 19.76 11.07 -3.07
C ASP A 279 19.34 9.65 -3.49
N TYR A 280 18.22 9.15 -2.98
CA TYR A 280 17.60 7.92 -3.45
C TYR A 280 17.20 7.99 -4.93
N GLN A 281 16.53 9.08 -5.34
CA GLN A 281 16.16 9.29 -6.75
C GLN A 281 17.38 9.41 -7.68
N ALA A 282 18.51 9.91 -7.15
CA ALA A 282 19.78 9.98 -7.87
C ALA A 282 20.55 8.65 -7.89
N GLY A 283 20.10 7.64 -7.13
CA GLY A 283 20.78 6.34 -6.98
C GLY A 283 21.99 6.36 -6.03
N ASN A 284 22.14 7.42 -5.24
CA ASN A 284 23.25 7.60 -4.29
C ASN A 284 22.98 6.99 -2.91
N LEU A 285 21.71 6.71 -2.60
CA LEU A 285 21.26 6.19 -1.31
C LEU A 285 20.28 5.01 -1.54
N PRO A 286 20.46 3.86 -0.89
CA PRO A 286 19.47 2.79 -0.95
C PRO A 286 18.22 3.15 -0.15
N TRP A 287 17.06 2.61 -0.53
CA TRP A 287 15.80 2.89 0.18
C TRP A 287 15.83 2.48 1.66
N SER A 288 16.64 1.49 2.03
CA SER A 288 16.82 1.06 3.43
C SER A 288 17.28 2.17 4.37
N ASP A 289 17.93 3.20 3.81
CA ASP A 289 18.53 4.29 4.56
C ASP A 289 17.64 5.56 4.51
N VAL A 290 16.51 5.50 3.80
CA VAL A 290 15.48 6.55 3.77
C VAL A 290 14.45 6.26 4.86
N ASP A 291 14.12 7.26 5.68
CA ASP A 291 13.09 7.11 6.70
C ASP A 291 11.71 6.78 6.09
N GLY A 292 11.10 5.68 6.53
CA GLY A 292 9.83 5.17 5.98
C GLY A 292 8.58 5.92 6.41
N GLY A 293 8.67 6.88 7.34
CA GLY A 293 7.50 7.61 7.82
C GLY A 293 7.60 8.22 9.22
N CYS A 294 6.53 8.89 9.65
CA CYS A 294 6.41 9.43 11.01
C CYS A 294 4.95 9.56 11.46
N LEU A 295 4.77 9.65 12.78
CA LEU A 295 3.51 10.04 13.43
C LEU A 295 3.60 11.50 13.89
N LEU A 296 2.68 12.33 13.42
CA LEU A 296 2.46 13.69 13.89
C LEU A 296 1.32 13.69 14.91
N HIS A 297 1.56 14.22 16.11
CA HIS A 297 0.50 14.37 17.11
C HIS A 297 0.45 15.78 17.66
N GLY A 298 -0.70 16.19 18.21
CA GLY A 298 -0.86 17.49 18.84
C GLY A 298 -2.29 18.04 18.68
N PRO A 299 -2.58 19.24 19.20
CA PRO A 299 -3.90 19.83 19.16
C PRO A 299 -4.48 19.96 17.73
N PRO A 300 -5.81 20.01 17.57
CA PRO A 300 -6.42 20.29 16.28
C PRO A 300 -6.03 21.69 15.77
N GLY A 301 -5.95 21.85 14.45
CA GLY A 301 -5.68 23.16 13.83
C GLY A 301 -4.22 23.62 13.85
N THR A 302 -3.27 22.82 14.38
CA THR A 302 -1.82 23.15 14.39
C THR A 302 -1.11 22.91 13.05
N GLY A 303 -1.83 22.42 12.04
CA GLY A 303 -1.30 22.29 10.68
C GLY A 303 -0.58 20.97 10.38
N LYS A 304 -0.97 19.86 11.04
CA LYS A 304 -0.47 18.50 10.76
C LYS A 304 -0.67 18.09 9.28
N THR A 305 -1.88 18.28 8.75
CA THR A 305 -2.21 18.04 7.33
C THR A 305 -1.44 18.97 6.39
N LEU A 306 -1.25 20.24 6.79
CA LEU A 306 -0.49 21.22 6.03
C LEU A 306 0.99 20.83 5.92
N PHE A 307 1.59 20.35 7.01
CA PHE A 307 2.96 19.86 7.04
C PHE A 307 3.17 18.70 6.07
N ALA A 308 2.29 17.69 6.09
CA ALA A 308 2.41 16.52 5.22
C ALA A 308 2.33 16.90 3.74
N SER A 309 1.39 17.79 3.38
CA SER A 309 1.28 18.32 2.02
C SER A 309 2.51 19.14 1.61
N ALA A 310 3.05 19.96 2.52
CA ALA A 310 4.23 20.78 2.25
C ALA A 310 5.53 19.97 2.14
N LEU A 311 5.65 18.88 2.90
CA LEU A 311 6.74 17.93 2.76
C LEU A 311 6.67 17.25 1.39
N ALA A 312 5.50 16.81 0.95
CA ALA A 312 5.34 16.27 -0.41
C ALA A 312 5.71 17.28 -1.51
N ALA A 313 5.34 18.55 -1.35
CA ALA A 313 5.75 19.62 -2.25
C ALA A 313 7.26 19.86 -2.24
N THR A 314 7.90 19.76 -1.08
CA THR A 314 9.35 19.93 -0.91
C THR A 314 10.12 18.78 -1.56
N CYS A 315 9.62 17.56 -1.45
CA CYS A 315 10.21 16.37 -2.09
C CYS A 315 9.83 16.22 -3.57
N GLY A 316 8.84 16.98 -4.07
CA GLY A 316 8.30 16.84 -5.42
C GLY A 316 7.61 15.50 -5.67
N LEU A 317 7.06 14.87 -4.62
CA LEU A 317 6.47 13.52 -4.69
C LEU A 317 4.94 13.57 -4.84
N PRO A 318 4.32 12.54 -5.47
CA PRO A 318 2.88 12.31 -5.36
C PRO A 318 2.44 12.19 -3.91
N PHE A 319 1.30 12.80 -3.59
CA PHE A 319 0.72 12.88 -2.25
C PHE A 319 -0.67 12.26 -2.24
N ILE A 320 -0.88 11.24 -1.42
CA ILE A 320 -2.18 10.55 -1.29
C ILE A 320 -2.68 10.76 0.13
N ALA A 321 -3.63 11.68 0.30
CA ALA A 321 -4.28 11.94 1.59
C ALA A 321 -5.48 11.01 1.79
N THR A 322 -5.57 10.40 2.96
CA THR A 322 -6.63 9.47 3.31
C THR A 322 -7.00 9.55 4.79
N SER A 323 -8.14 8.98 5.17
CA SER A 323 -8.57 8.84 6.55
C SER A 323 -9.54 7.68 6.70
N TYR A 324 -9.78 7.23 7.94
CA TYR A 324 -10.77 6.19 8.20
C TYR A 324 -12.16 6.56 7.67
N ALA A 325 -12.58 7.82 7.84
CA ALA A 325 -13.87 8.31 7.35
C ALA A 325 -14.00 8.17 5.83
N GLN A 326 -12.91 8.37 5.08
CA GLN A 326 -12.90 8.19 3.63
C GLN A 326 -13.02 6.71 3.24
N TRP A 327 -12.33 5.82 3.96
CA TRP A 327 -12.45 4.37 3.73
C TRP A 327 -13.85 3.86 4.07
N GLN A 328 -14.48 4.40 5.10
CA GLN A 328 -15.86 4.06 5.47
C GLN A 328 -16.88 4.52 4.43
N SER A 329 -16.62 5.67 3.81
CA SER A 329 -17.52 6.31 2.84
C SER A 329 -17.43 5.71 1.42
N SER A 330 -16.52 4.77 1.17
CA SER A 330 -16.26 4.22 -0.18
C SER A 330 -17.28 3.15 -0.65
N GLY A 331 -18.35 2.92 0.11
CA GLY A 331 -19.39 1.92 -0.15
C GLY A 331 -20.46 1.96 0.95
N ASP A 332 -21.14 0.84 1.23
CA ASP A 332 -22.21 0.76 2.25
C ASP A 332 -21.69 0.75 3.70
N GLY A 333 -20.46 1.22 3.94
CA GLY A 333 -19.86 1.25 5.28
C GLY A 333 -19.60 -0.13 5.91
N HIS A 334 -19.59 -1.23 5.13
CA HIS A 334 -19.29 -2.59 5.61
C HIS A 334 -17.78 -2.87 5.64
N LEU A 335 -17.34 -3.79 6.53
CA LEU A 335 -15.93 -4.00 6.91
C LEU A 335 -15.03 -4.27 5.70
N GLY A 336 -15.54 -5.09 4.79
CA GLY A 336 -14.82 -5.48 3.58
C GLY A 336 -14.53 -4.29 2.66
N TYR A 337 -15.44 -3.32 2.55
CA TYR A 337 -15.23 -2.12 1.74
C TYR A 337 -14.18 -1.21 2.36
N VAL A 338 -14.21 -1.03 3.69
CA VAL A 338 -13.20 -0.23 4.41
C VAL A 338 -11.80 -0.80 4.21
N ILE A 339 -11.63 -2.11 4.44
CA ILE A 339 -10.34 -2.79 4.26
C ILE A 339 -9.87 -2.71 2.82
N LYS A 340 -10.79 -2.86 1.85
CA LYS A 340 -10.47 -2.78 0.43
C LYS A 340 -10.08 -1.38 -0.02
N ALA A 341 -10.77 -0.35 0.43
CA ALA A 341 -10.42 1.04 0.14
C ALA A 341 -9.05 1.38 0.71
N MET A 342 -8.76 0.98 1.94
CA MET A 342 -7.45 1.12 2.55
C MET A 342 -6.36 0.42 1.71
N ARG A 343 -6.55 -0.85 1.33
CA ARG A 343 -5.59 -1.56 0.46
C ARG A 343 -5.38 -0.87 -0.89
N ALA A 344 -6.44 -0.32 -1.49
CA ALA A 344 -6.36 0.42 -2.75
C ALA A 344 -5.53 1.71 -2.64
N VAL A 345 -5.54 2.40 -1.48
CA VAL A 345 -4.65 3.55 -1.21
C VAL A 345 -3.19 3.11 -1.31
N PHE A 346 -2.81 2.05 -0.59
CA PHE A 346 -1.43 1.57 -0.55
C PHE A 346 -0.99 1.03 -1.91
N GLU A 347 -1.84 0.30 -2.61
CA GLU A 347 -1.55 -0.17 -3.97
C GLU A 347 -1.34 0.99 -4.95
N SER A 348 -2.17 2.04 -4.86
CA SER A 348 -1.98 3.26 -5.65
C SER A 348 -0.66 3.97 -5.32
N ALA A 349 -0.27 4.01 -4.04
CA ALA A 349 1.02 4.57 -3.63
C ALA A 349 2.21 3.77 -4.18
N THR A 350 2.13 2.44 -4.17
CA THR A 350 3.16 1.56 -4.77
C THR A 350 3.30 1.80 -6.27
N VAL A 351 2.20 1.94 -7.01
CA VAL A 351 2.24 2.24 -8.45
C VAL A 351 2.85 3.62 -8.74
N ASN A 352 2.73 4.56 -7.80
CA ASN A 352 3.25 5.92 -7.94
C ASN A 352 4.55 6.15 -7.16
N ALA A 353 5.25 5.09 -6.74
CA ALA A 353 6.49 5.22 -5.98
C ALA A 353 7.59 5.94 -6.81
N PRO A 354 8.42 6.81 -6.19
CA PRO A 354 8.35 7.21 -4.78
C PRO A 354 7.15 8.14 -4.49
N SER A 355 6.44 7.91 -3.38
CA SER A 355 5.23 8.67 -3.01
C SER A 355 5.04 8.82 -1.50
N ILE A 356 4.18 9.78 -1.09
CA ILE A 356 3.82 10.02 0.30
C ILE A 356 2.34 9.67 0.52
N ILE A 357 2.06 8.80 1.49
CA ILE A 357 0.72 8.55 2.02
C ILE A 357 0.54 9.38 3.29
N PHE A 358 -0.54 10.15 3.37
CA PHE A 358 -0.95 10.83 4.60
C PHE A 358 -2.24 10.25 5.16
N ILE A 359 -2.19 9.72 6.37
CA ILE A 359 -3.34 9.16 7.10
C ILE A 359 -3.75 10.17 8.18
N ASP A 360 -4.84 10.90 7.95
CA ASP A 360 -5.40 11.81 8.94
C ASP A 360 -6.29 11.06 9.95
N GLU A 361 -6.41 11.63 11.15
CA GLU A 361 -7.19 11.05 12.27
C GLU A 361 -6.84 9.58 12.56
N ALA A 362 -5.55 9.25 12.59
CA ALA A 362 -5.07 7.88 12.80
C ALA A 362 -5.48 7.30 14.16
N ASP A 363 -5.81 8.14 15.15
CA ASP A 363 -6.39 7.76 16.44
C ASP A 363 -7.79 7.12 16.32
N THR A 364 -8.43 7.20 15.15
CA THR A 364 -9.62 6.39 14.84
C THR A 364 -9.29 4.90 14.72
N ILE A 365 -8.05 4.53 14.37
CA ILE A 365 -7.58 3.15 14.33
C ILE A 365 -7.23 2.72 15.76
N ARG A 366 -8.27 2.34 16.50
CA ARG A 366 -8.22 2.06 17.94
C ARG A 366 -7.36 0.83 18.27
N ARG A 367 -6.81 0.87 19.48
CA ARG A 367 -6.14 -0.26 20.12
C ARG A 367 -7.03 -1.51 20.19
N ARG A 368 -6.45 -2.68 19.91
CA ARG A 368 -7.15 -3.98 19.99
C ARG A 368 -7.47 -4.37 21.44
N GLY A 369 -8.64 -4.98 21.67
CA GLY A 369 -9.02 -5.60 22.95
C GLY A 369 -9.74 -4.70 23.96
N GLY A 370 -10.62 -3.80 23.49
CA GLY A 370 -11.50 -3.03 24.36
C GLY A 370 -12.69 -3.85 24.86
N SER A 371 -13.20 -3.57 26.05
CA SER A 371 -14.29 -4.35 26.67
C SER A 371 -15.68 -4.10 26.07
N GLY A 372 -15.81 -3.80 24.76
CA GLY A 372 -17.06 -3.34 24.13
C GLY A 372 -17.54 -4.16 22.92
N ASP A 373 -18.86 -4.15 22.70
CA ASP A 373 -19.49 -4.66 21.48
C ASP A 373 -18.97 -3.87 20.26
N GLY A 374 -18.26 -4.54 19.35
CA GLY A 374 -17.62 -3.93 18.17
C GLY A 374 -16.12 -4.20 18.05
N ASP A 375 -15.53 -4.92 19.00
CA ASP A 375 -14.09 -5.18 19.06
C ASP A 375 -13.53 -5.97 17.87
N GLY A 376 -14.31 -6.91 17.33
CA GLY A 376 -13.93 -7.68 16.14
C GLY A 376 -13.78 -6.82 14.88
N TRP A 377 -14.61 -5.78 14.74
CA TRP A 377 -14.56 -4.85 13.61
C TRP A 377 -13.27 -4.02 13.62
N TRP A 378 -12.97 -3.37 14.75
CA TRP A 378 -11.77 -2.55 14.92
C TRP A 378 -10.49 -3.38 14.88
N THR A 379 -10.53 -4.60 15.42
CA THR A 379 -9.40 -5.53 15.33
C THR A 379 -9.06 -5.87 13.88
N ALA A 380 -10.07 -6.14 13.04
CA ALA A 380 -9.86 -6.44 11.63
C ALA A 380 -9.28 -5.25 10.85
N ILE A 381 -9.79 -4.02 11.07
CA ILE A 381 -9.24 -2.80 10.45
C ILE A 381 -7.80 -2.57 10.89
N THR A 382 -7.53 -2.67 12.19
CA THR A 382 -6.19 -2.46 12.75
C THR A 382 -5.21 -3.47 12.19
N ASN A 383 -5.57 -4.75 12.12
CA ASN A 383 -4.72 -5.78 11.54
C ASN A 383 -4.46 -5.53 10.05
N ALA A 384 -5.47 -5.09 9.29
CA ALA A 384 -5.29 -4.76 7.88
C ALA A 384 -4.42 -3.49 7.69
N ALA A 385 -4.54 -2.50 8.58
CA ALA A 385 -3.69 -1.32 8.58
C ALA A 385 -2.23 -1.72 8.90
N LEU A 386 -2.02 -2.58 9.90
CA LEU A 386 -0.73 -3.15 10.23
C LEU A 386 -0.12 -3.91 9.05
N GLU A 387 -0.90 -4.73 8.34
CA GLU A 387 -0.44 -5.44 7.15
C GLU A 387 0.05 -4.47 6.05
N CYS A 388 -0.70 -3.39 5.81
CA CYS A 388 -0.32 -2.35 4.85
C CYS A 388 0.93 -1.57 5.31
N VAL A 389 1.05 -1.35 6.61
CA VAL A 389 2.18 -0.67 7.26
C VAL A 389 3.37 -1.63 7.48
N ASP A 390 3.26 -2.95 7.38
CA ASP A 390 4.40 -3.85 7.65
C ASP A 390 5.10 -4.37 6.39
N GLY A 391 4.40 -4.43 5.26
CA GLY A 391 4.77 -5.19 4.07
C GLY A 391 6.25 -5.03 3.66
N THR A 392 7.10 -5.96 4.12
CA THR A 392 8.57 -5.87 4.15
C THR A 392 9.21 -5.91 2.75
N SER A 393 8.40 -6.04 1.70
CA SER A 393 8.79 -6.00 0.28
C SER A 393 7.91 -5.09 -0.59
N ARG A 394 6.88 -4.45 -0.03
CA ARG A 394 5.91 -3.58 -0.77
C ARG A 394 6.08 -2.08 -0.47
N ARG A 395 7.13 -1.71 0.27
CA ARG A 395 7.36 -0.35 0.79
C ARG A 395 8.45 0.44 0.10
N GLU A 396 9.15 -0.14 -0.88
CA GLU A 396 10.21 0.59 -1.57
C GLU A 396 9.63 1.85 -2.24
N GLY A 397 10.17 3.01 -1.88
CA GLY A 397 9.69 4.31 -2.34
C GLY A 397 8.46 4.88 -1.61
N ILE A 398 7.89 4.24 -0.59
CA ILE A 398 6.65 4.71 0.07
C ILE A 398 6.94 5.31 1.46
N ILE A 399 6.61 6.58 1.63
CA ILE A 399 6.71 7.32 2.90
C ILE A 399 5.31 7.43 3.52
N ILE A 400 5.14 7.06 4.78
CA ILE A 400 3.84 7.11 5.46
C ILE A 400 3.86 8.14 6.58
N ILE A 401 3.01 9.15 6.49
CA ILE A 401 2.81 10.16 7.54
C ILE A 401 1.42 9.94 8.13
N ALA A 402 1.34 9.72 9.44
CA ALA A 402 0.07 9.65 10.14
C ALA A 402 -0.12 10.87 11.03
N ALA A 403 -1.34 11.38 11.18
CA ALA A 403 -1.67 12.45 12.11
C ALA A 403 -2.73 12.01 13.12
N CYS A 404 -2.56 12.35 14.39
CA CYS A 404 -3.58 12.14 15.42
C CYS A 404 -3.66 13.32 16.40
N ASN A 405 -4.78 13.42 17.14
CA ASN A 405 -4.90 14.36 18.25
C ASN A 405 -4.60 13.66 19.58
N SER A 406 -5.01 12.40 19.71
CA SER A 406 -4.87 11.60 20.93
C SER A 406 -3.97 10.38 20.67
N PRO A 407 -2.64 10.49 20.82
CA PRO A 407 -1.71 9.38 20.53
C PRO A 407 -1.97 8.15 21.41
N ASP A 408 -2.52 8.31 22.62
CA ASP A 408 -2.83 7.21 23.53
C ASP A 408 -3.94 6.25 23.03
N MET A 409 -4.78 6.72 22.10
CA MET A 409 -5.87 5.94 21.51
C MET A 409 -5.39 5.00 20.38
N LEU A 410 -4.21 5.28 19.82
CA LEU A 410 -3.63 4.54 18.70
C LEU A 410 -3.15 3.16 19.15
N ASP A 411 -3.30 2.13 18.30
CA ASP A 411 -2.72 0.81 18.59
C ASP A 411 -1.19 0.90 18.71
N PRO A 412 -0.57 0.49 19.84
CA PRO A 412 0.87 0.58 20.03
C PRO A 412 1.68 -0.20 19.00
N ALA A 413 1.08 -1.14 18.27
CA ALA A 413 1.75 -1.85 17.19
C ALA A 413 2.01 -0.93 15.99
N LEU A 414 1.19 0.08 15.70
CA LEU A 414 1.42 0.99 14.56
C LEU A 414 2.70 1.84 14.71
N VAL A 415 3.13 2.05 15.94
CA VAL A 415 4.24 2.95 16.31
C VAL A 415 5.52 2.21 16.72
N ARG A 416 5.65 0.95 16.32
CA ARG A 416 6.88 0.14 16.53
C ARG A 416 7.93 0.45 15.46
N SER A 417 9.18 0.07 15.75
CA SER A 417 10.32 0.21 14.82
C SER A 417 9.99 -0.36 13.44
N GLY A 418 10.34 0.40 12.39
CA GLY A 418 10.05 0.06 11.00
C GLY A 418 8.64 0.45 10.50
N ARG A 419 7.82 1.08 11.33
CA ARG A 419 6.46 1.54 11.00
C ARG A 419 6.34 3.06 11.11
N LEU A 420 5.70 3.56 12.17
CA LEU A 420 5.60 4.97 12.55
C LEU A 420 6.43 5.21 13.82
N ASP A 421 7.71 4.85 13.76
CA ASP A 421 8.62 4.88 14.91
C ASP A 421 9.07 6.29 15.28
N ARG A 422 9.20 7.19 14.30
CA ARG A 422 9.41 8.62 14.56
C ARG A 422 8.10 9.29 14.97
N ARG A 423 8.11 9.98 16.10
CA ARG A 423 6.96 10.73 16.61
C ARG A 423 7.35 12.18 16.81
N PHE A 424 6.54 13.07 16.26
CA PHE A 424 6.73 14.51 16.41
C PHE A 424 5.47 15.15 16.97
N GLU A 425 5.63 15.90 18.06
CA GLU A 425 4.59 16.76 18.57
C GLU A 425 4.56 18.08 17.79
N ILE A 426 3.41 18.42 17.23
CA ILE A 426 3.12 19.72 16.62
C ILE A 426 2.14 20.43 17.56
N GLY A 427 2.73 21.13 18.53
CA GLY A 427 2.03 21.95 19.51
C GLY A 427 1.48 23.25 18.93
N LEU A 428 1.01 24.12 19.81
CA LEU A 428 0.60 25.46 19.43
C LEU A 428 1.84 26.31 19.10
N PRO A 429 1.74 27.20 18.10
CA PRO A 429 2.85 28.05 17.70
C PRO A 429 3.31 28.99 18.83
N ASP A 430 4.64 29.12 18.95
CA ASP A 430 5.27 30.17 19.74
C ASP A 430 5.12 31.55 19.07
N GLU A 431 5.58 32.61 19.73
CA GLU A 431 5.48 33.99 19.24
C GLU A 431 6.08 34.15 17.83
N LYS A 432 7.26 33.57 17.59
CA LYS A 432 7.98 33.70 16.32
C LYS A 432 7.25 32.96 15.20
N ALA A 433 6.79 31.74 15.48
CA ALA A 433 6.00 30.95 14.55
C ALA A 433 4.67 31.62 14.23
N LEU A 434 4.00 32.16 15.24
CA LEU A 434 2.71 32.83 15.08
C LEU A 434 2.85 34.09 14.22
N LEU A 435 3.91 34.87 14.42
CA LEU A 435 4.22 36.02 13.57
C LEU A 435 4.43 35.60 12.11
N GLY A 436 5.17 34.51 11.86
CA GLY A 436 5.34 33.95 10.52
C GLY A 436 4.02 33.50 9.88
N ILE A 437 3.15 32.83 10.64
CA ILE A 437 1.81 32.43 10.20
C ILE A 437 0.93 33.65 9.90
N MET A 438 0.97 34.68 10.75
CA MET A 438 0.22 35.92 10.54
C MET A 438 0.70 36.64 9.27
N LEU A 439 2.01 36.77 9.05
CA LEU A 439 2.59 37.36 7.85
C LEU A 439 2.25 36.58 6.58
N HIS A 440 2.23 35.24 6.65
CA HIS A 440 1.77 34.41 5.53
C HIS A 440 0.32 34.73 5.15
N HIS A 441 -0.55 34.97 6.14
CA HIS A 441 -1.94 35.34 5.90
C HIS A 441 -2.15 36.85 5.70
N LEU A 442 -1.16 37.70 5.96
CA LEU A 442 -1.24 39.15 5.80
C LEU A 442 0.07 39.65 5.17
N PRO A 443 0.35 39.29 3.90
CA PRO A 443 1.65 39.56 3.28
C PRO A 443 1.94 41.06 3.12
N ASP A 444 0.90 41.90 3.13
CA ASP A 444 1.01 43.36 3.01
C ASP A 444 1.28 44.06 4.37
N ALA A 445 1.22 43.34 5.49
CA ALA A 445 1.44 43.90 6.82
C ALA A 445 2.92 43.83 7.21
N ALA A 446 3.42 44.86 7.90
CA ALA A 446 4.79 44.82 8.41
C ALA A 446 4.89 43.90 9.64
N SER A 447 6.02 43.21 9.77
CA SER A 447 6.31 42.35 10.93
C SER A 447 6.17 43.09 12.26
N ALA A 448 6.67 44.32 12.33
CA ALA A 448 6.57 45.17 13.52
C ALA A 448 5.11 45.49 13.92
N ASP A 449 4.21 45.58 12.95
CA ASP A 449 2.80 45.88 13.21
C ASP A 449 2.06 44.68 13.79
N LEU A 450 2.47 43.45 13.44
CA LEU A 450 1.82 42.21 13.86
C LEU A 450 2.46 41.60 15.12
N ALA A 451 3.70 41.97 15.45
CA ALA A 451 4.41 41.46 16.62
C ALA A 451 3.62 41.57 17.95
N PRO A 452 2.89 42.67 18.25
CA PRO A 452 2.07 42.74 19.46
C PRO A 452 0.95 41.69 19.50
N ALA A 453 0.30 41.43 18.35
CA ALA A 453 -0.73 40.41 18.26
C ALA A 453 -0.14 39.00 18.38
N ALA A 454 1.03 38.78 17.77
CA ALA A 454 1.75 37.51 17.88
C ALA A 454 2.15 37.21 19.34
N THR A 455 2.66 38.22 20.05
CA THR A 455 3.03 38.10 21.47
C THR A 455 1.82 37.76 22.34
N ALA A 456 0.70 38.45 22.12
CA ALA A 456 -0.52 38.27 22.91
C ALA A 456 -1.21 36.92 22.67
N LEU A 457 -1.07 36.33 21.48
CA LEU A 457 -1.77 35.10 21.08
C LEU A 457 -0.88 33.85 21.06
N ALA A 458 0.41 34.01 21.35
CA ALA A 458 1.37 32.90 21.42
C ALA A 458 0.90 31.83 22.42
N GLY A 459 0.92 30.56 22.00
CA GLY A 459 0.44 29.44 22.82
C GLY A 459 -1.08 29.37 23.04
N SER A 460 -1.86 30.34 22.56
CA SER A 460 -3.34 30.33 22.70
C SER A 460 -4.08 30.06 21.39
N ALA A 461 -3.55 30.51 20.26
CA ALA A 461 -4.17 30.36 18.94
C ALA A 461 -3.46 29.31 18.08
N SER A 462 -4.22 28.44 17.42
CA SER A 462 -3.67 27.52 16.43
C SER A 462 -3.43 28.24 15.09
N GLY A 463 -2.69 27.60 14.17
CA GLY A 463 -2.51 28.14 12.82
C GLY A 463 -3.85 28.31 12.08
N ALA A 464 -4.78 27.37 12.27
CA ALA A 464 -6.14 27.47 11.74
C ALA A 464 -6.93 28.64 12.35
N ASP A 465 -6.76 28.91 13.65
CA ASP A 465 -7.37 30.08 14.30
C ASP A 465 -6.86 31.38 13.70
N ILE A 466 -5.54 31.52 13.51
CA ILE A 466 -4.95 32.70 12.87
C ILE A 466 -5.44 32.86 11.43
N ALA A 467 -5.54 31.77 10.66
CA ALA A 467 -6.08 31.82 9.31
C ALA A 467 -7.52 32.36 9.29
N ARG A 468 -8.35 31.95 10.25
CA ARG A 468 -9.72 32.45 10.44
C ARG A 468 -9.71 33.92 10.86
N ILE A 469 -8.96 34.28 11.90
CA ILE A 469 -8.86 35.63 12.45
C ILE A 469 -8.36 36.61 11.38
N ALA A 470 -7.33 36.25 10.62
CA ALA A 470 -6.81 37.08 9.52
C ALA A 470 -7.84 37.26 8.40
N ARG A 471 -8.63 36.23 8.07
CA ARG A 471 -9.71 36.32 7.06
C ARG A 471 -10.81 37.27 7.51
N GLU A 472 -11.21 37.21 8.78
CA GLU A 472 -12.20 38.10 9.39
C GLU A 472 -11.68 39.54 9.48
N ALA A 473 -10.43 39.74 9.90
CA ALA A 473 -9.78 41.05 9.95
C ALA A 473 -9.72 41.70 8.56
N ARG A 474 -9.31 40.94 7.53
CA ARG A 474 -9.34 41.38 6.13
C ARG A 474 -10.75 41.78 5.67
N ARG A 475 -11.79 41.08 6.13
CA ARG A 475 -13.18 41.42 5.80
C ARG A 475 -13.60 42.75 6.44
N GLY A 476 -13.24 42.98 7.70
CA GLY A 476 -13.51 44.24 8.42
C GLY A 476 -12.78 45.42 7.77
N ALA A 477 -11.45 45.31 7.65
CA ALA A 477 -10.61 46.36 7.08
C ALA A 477 -11.02 46.74 5.64
N ARG A 478 -11.43 45.77 4.81
CA ARG A 478 -11.97 46.03 3.45
C ARG A 478 -13.24 46.88 3.46
N ARG A 479 -14.14 46.70 4.44
CA ARG A 479 -15.37 47.52 4.55
C ARG A 479 -15.05 48.97 4.89
N GLU A 480 -14.00 49.17 5.68
CA GLU A 480 -13.53 50.48 6.13
C GLU A 480 -12.50 51.12 5.18
N LYS A 481 -12.12 50.43 4.10
CA LYS A 481 -11.13 50.88 3.09
C LYS A 481 -9.78 51.27 3.71
N ARG A 482 -9.32 50.51 4.70
CA ARG A 482 -8.02 50.69 5.36
C ARG A 482 -7.22 49.38 5.42
N PRO A 483 -5.90 49.41 5.66
CA PRO A 483 -5.12 48.19 5.89
C PRO A 483 -5.53 47.48 7.19
N VAL A 484 -5.20 46.19 7.27
CA VAL A 484 -5.35 45.37 8.48
C VAL A 484 -4.28 45.77 9.49
N THR A 485 -4.68 45.85 10.76
CA THR A 485 -3.80 46.17 11.89
C THR A 485 -3.78 45.02 12.90
N ALA A 486 -2.79 44.98 13.81
CA ALA A 486 -2.83 44.06 14.95
C ALA A 486 -4.08 44.25 15.82
N GLY A 487 -4.60 45.47 15.93
CA GLY A 487 -5.84 45.75 16.65
C GLY A 487 -7.04 44.98 16.10
N ASP A 488 -7.12 44.80 14.77
CA ASP A 488 -8.19 44.01 14.15
C ASP A 488 -8.10 42.52 14.53
N LEU A 489 -6.87 41.97 14.54
CA LEU A 489 -6.65 40.58 14.92
C LEU A 489 -6.98 40.36 16.40
N LEU A 490 -6.51 41.26 17.27
CA LEU A 490 -6.76 41.19 18.70
C LEU A 490 -8.25 41.37 19.03
N ALA A 491 -8.96 42.27 18.36
CA ALA A 491 -10.40 42.45 18.57
C ALA A 491 -11.22 41.20 18.24
N ILE A 492 -10.77 40.39 17.28
CA ILE A 492 -11.42 39.14 16.89
C ILE A 492 -10.99 37.98 17.81
N ALA A 493 -9.69 37.90 18.13
CA ALA A 493 -9.13 36.82 18.94
C ALA A 493 -9.49 36.95 20.42
N ILE A 494 -9.56 38.19 20.91
CA ILE A 494 -9.81 38.56 22.30
C ILE A 494 -11.03 39.51 22.30
N PRO A 495 -12.24 39.00 22.00
CA PRO A 495 -13.44 39.82 21.91
C PRO A 495 -13.76 40.44 23.28
N PRO A 496 -14.35 41.65 23.34
CA PRO A 496 -14.67 42.32 24.59
C PRO A 496 -15.40 41.40 25.58
N ASP A 497 -14.93 41.38 26.83
CA ASP A 497 -15.52 40.55 27.87
C ASP A 497 -16.75 41.24 28.45
N THR A 498 -17.94 40.68 28.17
CA THR A 498 -19.21 41.20 28.66
C THR A 498 -19.61 40.64 30.02
N ARG A 499 -18.81 39.74 30.61
CA ARG A 499 -19.09 39.18 31.94
C ARG A 499 -18.98 40.25 33.02
N PRO A 500 -19.77 40.13 34.11
CA PRO A 500 -19.62 40.96 35.30
C PRO A 500 -18.17 40.95 35.80
N GLU A 501 -17.70 42.07 36.36
CA GLU A 501 -16.34 42.18 36.92
C GLU A 501 -16.03 41.08 37.93
N ARG A 502 -17.02 40.74 38.78
CA ARG A 502 -16.90 39.64 39.76
C ARG A 502 -16.54 38.31 39.09
N ASP A 503 -17.19 37.99 37.97
CA ASP A 503 -17.00 36.70 37.29
C ASP A 503 -15.68 36.69 36.50
N ARG A 504 -15.26 37.84 35.95
CA ARG A 504 -13.92 38.00 35.36
C ARG A 504 -12.82 37.85 36.40
N ARG A 505 -13.00 38.46 37.58
CA ARG A 505 -12.08 38.35 38.71
C ARG A 505 -12.00 36.93 39.23
N LEU A 506 -13.14 36.23 39.33
CA LEU A 506 -13.21 34.82 39.70
C LEU A 506 -12.30 33.96 38.82
N VAL A 507 -12.49 34.05 37.50
CA VAL A 507 -11.67 33.32 36.53
C VAL A 507 -10.19 33.72 36.64
N ALA A 508 -9.88 35.01 36.69
CA ALA A 508 -8.50 35.47 36.76
C ALA A 508 -7.77 34.94 38.01
N VAL A 509 -8.45 34.92 39.17
CA VAL A 509 -7.91 34.34 40.40
C VAL A 509 -7.72 32.83 40.27
N HIS A 510 -8.71 32.13 39.70
CA HIS A 510 -8.66 30.69 39.47
C HIS A 510 -7.44 30.30 38.59
N GLU A 511 -7.32 30.91 37.41
CA GLU A 511 -6.22 30.60 36.48
C GLU A 511 -4.85 31.01 37.05
N SER A 512 -4.79 32.13 37.78
CA SER A 512 -3.56 32.56 38.44
C SER A 512 -3.13 31.59 39.55
N GLY A 513 -4.08 30.92 40.21
CA GLY A 513 -3.79 29.86 41.18
C GLY A 513 -3.00 28.72 40.57
N HIS A 514 -3.46 28.19 39.43
CA HIS A 514 -2.73 27.14 38.69
C HIS A 514 -1.34 27.60 38.27
N ALA A 515 -1.24 28.78 37.66
CA ALA A 515 0.03 29.29 37.13
C ALA A 515 1.05 29.51 38.25
N VAL A 516 0.66 30.13 39.37
CA VAL A 516 1.57 30.35 40.51
C VAL A 516 1.99 29.03 41.15
N ALA A 517 1.05 28.08 41.32
CA ALA A 517 1.40 26.75 41.83
C ALA A 517 2.44 26.06 40.94
N MET A 518 2.25 26.11 39.62
CA MET A 518 3.19 25.53 38.67
C MET A 518 4.56 26.23 38.70
N MET A 519 4.59 27.57 38.69
CA MET A 519 5.83 28.36 38.74
C MET A 519 6.59 28.17 40.07
N SER A 520 5.89 28.01 41.18
CA SER A 520 6.50 27.70 42.49
C SER A 520 7.23 26.35 42.51
N GLN A 521 6.83 25.42 41.64
CA GLN A 521 7.46 24.11 41.45
C GLN A 521 8.55 24.14 40.36
N GLY A 522 8.94 25.32 39.85
CA GLY A 522 9.97 25.47 38.83
C GLY A 522 9.51 25.24 37.39
N ARG A 523 8.19 25.17 37.16
CA ARG A 523 7.61 24.96 35.82
C ARG A 523 6.94 26.24 35.34
N ILE A 524 7.33 26.74 34.17
CA ILE A 524 6.68 27.92 33.57
C ILE A 524 5.56 27.44 32.63
N PRO A 525 4.30 27.88 32.84
CA PRO A 525 3.23 27.58 31.91
C PRO A 525 3.48 28.21 30.54
N ASP A 526 3.03 27.55 29.47
CA ASP A 526 3.12 28.07 28.11
C ASP A 526 2.17 29.23 27.87
N MET A 527 1.02 29.23 28.57
CA MET A 527 0.00 30.26 28.42
C MET A 527 -0.95 30.30 29.64
N LEU A 528 -1.44 31.50 29.95
CA LEU A 528 -2.60 31.75 30.81
C LEU A 528 -3.59 32.61 30.03
N SER A 529 -4.86 32.19 29.94
CA SER A 529 -5.93 32.96 29.31
C SER A 529 -7.15 33.02 30.21
N ILE A 530 -7.81 34.18 30.26
CA ILE A 530 -9.12 34.34 30.88
C ILE A 530 -10.22 34.57 29.82
N VAL A 531 -9.91 34.37 28.54
CA VAL A 531 -10.87 34.54 27.44
C VAL A 531 -11.84 33.37 27.41
N SER A 532 -13.14 33.65 27.40
CA SER A 532 -14.16 32.62 27.25
C SER A 532 -14.21 32.13 25.80
N ALA A 533 -13.96 30.84 25.59
CA ALA A 533 -14.00 30.20 24.27
C ALA A 533 -14.46 28.74 24.40
N GLY A 534 -15.44 28.34 23.56
CA GLY A 534 -15.84 26.93 23.41
C GLY A 534 -16.41 26.27 24.68
N GLY A 535 -16.98 27.03 25.61
CA GLY A 535 -17.50 26.51 26.89
C GLY A 535 -16.50 26.49 28.03
N SER A 536 -15.22 26.81 27.78
CA SER A 536 -14.24 27.12 28.82
C SER A 536 -14.24 28.61 29.15
N HIS A 537 -14.07 28.96 30.44
CA HIS A 537 -14.09 30.34 30.92
C HIS A 537 -12.69 30.98 30.97
N GLY A 538 -11.65 30.16 30.82
CA GLY A 538 -10.22 30.48 30.91
C GLY A 538 -9.39 29.19 30.78
N GLY A 539 -8.08 29.27 30.97
CA GLY A 539 -7.23 28.10 31.11
C GLY A 539 -5.75 28.43 31.20
N VAL A 540 -5.02 27.63 31.97
CA VAL A 540 -3.56 27.57 31.95
C VAL A 540 -3.11 26.35 31.14
N ARG A 541 -2.20 26.57 30.19
CA ARG A 541 -1.57 25.50 29.39
C ARG A 541 -0.10 25.34 29.76
N SER A 542 0.34 24.10 29.76
CA SER A 542 1.72 23.69 29.99
C SER A 542 2.00 22.43 29.19
N GLU A 543 3.23 22.27 28.72
CA GLU A 543 3.79 20.98 28.34
C GLU A 543 3.55 19.94 29.44
N SER A 544 3.39 18.68 29.04
CA SER A 544 3.18 17.57 29.96
C SER A 544 4.30 17.54 31.01
N PRO A 545 4.00 17.10 32.25
CA PRO A 545 4.97 17.05 33.32
C PRO A 545 6.21 16.25 32.88
N ALA A 546 7.39 16.87 32.95
CA ALA A 546 8.64 16.18 32.79
C ALA A 546 8.90 15.33 34.04
N GLY A 547 8.39 14.10 34.06
CA GLY A 547 8.54 13.18 35.18
C GLY A 547 8.38 11.73 34.74
N MET A 548 9.14 10.82 35.34
CA MET A 548 9.00 9.36 35.11
C MET A 548 7.81 8.77 35.88
N GLY A 549 6.81 9.59 36.24
CA GLY A 549 5.65 9.19 37.03
C GLY A 549 5.98 8.83 38.48
N ARG A 550 6.95 9.49 39.12
CA ARG A 550 7.20 9.26 40.56
C ARG A 550 6.00 9.76 41.36
N LEU A 551 5.77 9.17 42.53
CA LEU A 551 4.67 9.57 43.40
C LEU A 551 4.70 11.09 43.71
N ALA A 552 5.88 11.64 43.99
CA ALA A 552 6.03 13.08 44.26
C ALA A 552 5.63 13.94 43.04
N ASP A 553 6.04 13.56 41.83
CA ASP A 553 5.71 14.29 40.60
C ASP A 553 4.19 14.30 40.37
N LEU A 554 3.54 13.15 40.55
CA LEU A 554 2.09 12.99 40.38
C LEU A 554 1.29 13.73 41.45
N GLU A 555 1.78 13.75 42.69
CA GLU A 555 1.18 14.53 43.77
C GLU A 555 1.34 16.04 43.54
N ASP A 556 2.48 16.48 43.03
CA ASP A 556 2.73 17.87 42.66
C ASP A 556 1.80 18.32 41.52
N ASP A 557 1.50 17.44 40.55
CA ASP A 557 0.49 17.68 39.51
C ASP A 557 -0.93 17.80 40.08
N ILE A 558 -1.31 16.93 41.03
CA ILE A 558 -2.61 17.05 41.72
C ILE A 558 -2.69 18.38 42.47
N VAL A 559 -1.62 18.82 43.14
CA VAL A 559 -1.55 20.12 43.82
C VAL A 559 -1.78 21.27 42.84
N VAL A 560 -1.15 21.24 41.66
CA VAL A 560 -1.36 22.26 40.63
C VAL A 560 -2.81 22.27 40.13
N ARG A 561 -3.43 21.10 39.90
CA ARG A 561 -4.85 21.01 39.50
C ARG A 561 -5.79 21.56 40.56
N LEU A 562 -5.50 21.32 41.83
CA LEU A 562 -6.33 21.82 42.92
C LEU A 562 -6.08 23.31 43.26
N ALA A 563 -5.03 23.90 42.72
CA ALA A 563 -4.61 25.25 43.03
C ALA A 563 -5.61 26.33 42.60
N GLY A 564 -6.34 26.15 41.49
CA GLY A 564 -7.37 27.09 41.06
C GLY A 564 -8.49 27.23 42.09
N ARG A 565 -9.04 26.10 42.53
CA ARG A 565 -10.03 26.05 43.64
C ARG A 565 -9.45 26.61 44.94
N ALA A 566 -8.20 26.32 45.26
CA ALA A 566 -7.54 26.85 46.46
C ALA A 566 -7.39 28.38 46.40
N ALA A 567 -7.09 28.96 45.24
CA ALA A 567 -7.01 30.40 45.02
C ALA A 567 -8.36 31.08 45.21
N GLU A 568 -9.44 30.50 44.70
CA GLU A 568 -10.79 31.00 44.96
C GLU A 568 -11.11 31.01 46.46
N GLU A 569 -10.82 29.92 47.17
CA GLU A 569 -11.11 29.82 48.60
C GLU A 569 -10.27 30.80 49.44
N VAL A 570 -8.98 30.92 49.16
CA VAL A 570 -8.06 31.81 49.90
C VAL A 570 -8.36 33.29 49.62
N ILE A 571 -8.56 33.67 48.35
CA ILE A 571 -8.64 35.07 47.93
C ILE A 571 -10.09 35.58 47.92
N LEU A 572 -11.03 34.76 47.42
CA LEU A 572 -12.43 35.12 47.27
C LEU A 572 -13.32 34.59 48.41
N GLY A 573 -12.78 33.75 49.29
CA GLY A 573 -13.43 33.24 50.49
C GLY A 573 -14.32 32.02 50.28
N GLN A 574 -14.55 31.60 49.04
CA GLN A 574 -15.34 30.41 48.71
C GLN A 574 -14.97 29.85 47.33
N PRO A 575 -15.07 28.53 47.14
CA PRO A 575 -14.88 27.89 45.84
C PRO A 575 -16.10 28.04 44.93
N SER A 576 -15.89 27.90 43.62
CA SER A 576 -16.90 27.94 42.57
C SER A 576 -17.16 26.55 41.98
N ALA A 577 -18.25 26.42 41.22
CA ALA A 577 -18.53 25.21 40.43
C ALA A 577 -17.59 25.06 39.20
N GLY A 578 -16.77 26.08 38.90
CA GLY A 578 -15.85 26.08 37.77
C GLY A 578 -14.72 25.05 37.89
N ALA A 579 -14.36 24.66 39.12
CA ALA A 579 -13.28 23.70 39.40
C ALA A 579 -13.63 22.21 39.12
N MET A 580 -14.79 21.92 38.52
CA MET A 580 -15.27 20.55 38.29
C MET A 580 -14.29 19.72 37.44
N GLY A 581 -13.75 20.31 36.36
CA GLY A 581 -12.79 19.64 35.48
C GLY A 581 -11.46 19.34 36.17
N ASP A 582 -11.00 20.22 37.06
CA ASP A 582 -9.75 20.02 37.81
C ASP A 582 -9.90 18.95 38.88
N LEU A 583 -11.05 18.93 39.57
CA LEU A 583 -11.39 17.90 40.53
C LEU A 583 -11.47 16.52 39.87
N GLN A 584 -12.07 16.42 38.68
CA GLN A 584 -12.11 15.18 37.93
C GLN A 584 -10.69 14.68 37.62
N GLN A 585 -9.85 15.53 37.01
CA GLN A 585 -8.48 15.15 36.65
C GLN A 585 -7.61 14.80 37.86
N ALA A 586 -7.78 15.52 38.99
CA ALA A 586 -7.12 15.19 40.25
C ALA A 586 -7.57 13.82 40.80
N THR A 587 -8.88 13.53 40.71
CA THR A 587 -9.47 12.27 41.15
C THR A 587 -8.97 11.09 40.32
N ASP A 588 -8.88 11.25 39.01
CA ASP A 588 -8.37 10.22 38.10
C ASP A 588 -6.91 9.86 38.44
N LEU A 589 -6.04 10.88 38.62
CA LEU A 589 -4.65 10.66 39.04
C LEU A 589 -4.57 9.96 40.41
N ALA A 590 -5.34 10.41 41.40
CA ALA A 590 -5.35 9.80 42.72
C ALA A 590 -5.85 8.34 42.68
N THR A 591 -6.81 8.03 41.81
CA THR A 591 -7.32 6.68 41.57
C THR A 591 -6.25 5.79 40.94
N HIS A 592 -5.54 6.28 39.93
CA HIS A 592 -4.43 5.56 39.29
C HIS A 592 -3.28 5.27 40.27
N ILE A 593 -2.92 6.25 41.10
CA ILE A 593 -1.93 6.07 42.18
C ILE A 593 -2.35 4.95 43.13
N ALA A 594 -3.63 4.95 43.54
CA ALA A 594 -4.14 4.04 44.55
C ALA A 594 -4.32 2.59 44.06
N GLY A 595 -4.74 2.40 42.80
CA GLY A 595 -5.14 1.08 42.29
C GLY A 595 -4.28 0.51 41.17
N MET A 596 -3.67 1.34 40.32
CA MET A 596 -3.13 0.87 39.03
C MET A 596 -1.61 0.93 38.93
N TRP A 597 -0.96 1.92 39.55
CA TRP A 597 0.49 2.12 39.43
C TRP A 597 1.31 1.57 40.60
N GLY A 598 0.66 1.01 41.62
CA GLY A 598 1.34 0.47 42.80
C GLY A 598 1.97 1.54 43.70
N LEU A 599 1.59 2.81 43.53
CA LEU A 599 2.14 3.96 44.24
C LEU A 599 1.35 4.31 45.52
N GLY A 600 0.16 3.72 45.70
CA GLY A 600 -0.71 3.91 46.86
C GLY A 600 -0.43 2.97 48.05
N GLY A 601 0.72 2.28 48.07
CA GLY A 601 1.10 1.36 49.15
C GLY A 601 0.59 -0.08 48.99
N ARG A 602 -0.12 -0.38 47.90
CA ARG A 602 -0.50 -1.75 47.47
C ARG A 602 0.26 -2.11 46.20
N LEU A 603 0.62 -3.38 46.05
CA LEU A 603 1.42 -3.86 44.90
C LEU A 603 0.61 -4.58 43.82
N TYR A 604 -0.69 -4.81 44.03
CA TYR A 604 -1.54 -5.47 43.04
C TYR A 604 -2.36 -4.44 42.24
N TYR A 605 -2.57 -4.73 40.96
CA TYR A 605 -3.39 -3.92 40.06
C TYR A 605 -4.89 -4.11 40.35
N SER A 606 -5.64 -3.02 40.45
CA SER A 606 -7.10 -3.00 40.59
C SER A 606 -7.71 -1.72 40.01
N GLU A 607 -8.71 -1.88 39.15
CA GLU A 607 -9.56 -0.77 38.69
C GLU A 607 -10.60 -0.39 39.74
N GLN A 608 -10.89 -1.28 40.69
CA GLN A 608 -11.77 -1.01 41.82
C GLN A 608 -10.95 -0.48 42.98
N VAL A 609 -11.10 0.83 43.23
CA VAL A 609 -10.38 1.54 44.29
C VAL A 609 -11.37 1.99 45.36
N ASP A 610 -10.93 1.93 46.63
CA ASP A 610 -11.69 2.47 47.75
C ASP A 610 -11.76 4.01 47.66
N GLY A 611 -12.96 4.53 47.40
CA GLY A 611 -13.20 5.97 47.29
C GLY A 611 -12.82 6.75 48.55
N ALA A 612 -12.88 6.14 49.74
CA ALA A 612 -12.46 6.81 50.98
C ALA A 612 -10.95 7.07 51.02
N ALA A 613 -10.15 6.16 50.47
CA ALA A 613 -8.70 6.33 50.38
C ALA A 613 -8.32 7.42 49.37
N VAL A 614 -9.05 7.48 48.24
CA VAL A 614 -8.88 8.55 47.23
C VAL A 614 -9.24 9.91 47.83
N GLU A 615 -10.40 10.03 48.47
CA GLU A 615 -10.84 11.25 49.15
C GLU A 615 -9.84 11.72 50.24
N SER A 616 -9.34 10.80 51.06
CA SER A 616 -8.33 11.14 52.09
C SER A 616 -7.08 11.75 51.46
N ARG A 617 -6.56 11.12 50.40
CA ARG A 617 -5.37 11.62 49.68
C ARG A 617 -5.64 12.98 49.02
N LEU A 618 -6.80 13.15 48.39
CA LEU A 618 -7.19 14.43 47.79
C LEU A 618 -7.29 15.54 48.84
N ARG A 619 -7.82 15.27 50.04
CA ARG A 619 -7.86 16.26 51.13
C ARG A 619 -6.48 16.69 51.61
N ASP A 620 -5.54 15.74 51.71
CA ASP A 620 -4.16 16.04 52.11
C ASP A 620 -3.46 16.93 51.06
N LEU A 621 -3.62 16.58 49.78
CA LEU A 621 -3.08 17.35 48.66
C LEU A 621 -3.79 18.71 48.47
N TYR A 622 -5.09 18.77 48.76
CA TYR A 622 -5.83 20.03 48.78
C TYR A 622 -5.32 20.95 49.89
N SER A 623 -5.04 20.41 51.07
CA SER A 623 -4.44 21.15 52.18
C SER A 623 -3.04 21.68 51.85
N ARG A 624 -2.24 20.92 51.07
CA ARG A 624 -0.97 21.41 50.51
C ARG A 624 -1.19 22.57 49.54
N SER A 625 -2.19 22.46 48.66
CA SER A 625 -2.55 23.52 47.70
C SER A 625 -2.99 24.80 48.40
N LEU A 626 -3.84 24.71 49.44
CA LEU A 626 -4.26 25.85 50.26
C LEU A 626 -3.08 26.56 50.94
N ARG A 627 -2.12 25.80 51.50
CA ARG A 627 -0.91 26.38 52.10
C ARG A 627 -0.05 27.10 51.07
N LEU A 628 0.23 26.44 49.94
CA LEU A 628 1.02 27.01 48.85
C LEU A 628 0.41 28.32 48.35
N ILE A 629 -0.89 28.32 48.06
CA ILE A 629 -1.61 29.51 47.60
C ILE A 629 -1.68 30.58 48.70
N GLY A 630 -1.84 30.19 49.97
CA GLY A 630 -1.80 31.11 51.10
C GLY A 630 -0.45 31.83 51.23
N GLU A 631 0.66 31.10 51.09
CA GLU A 631 2.02 31.63 51.11
C GLU A 631 2.28 32.60 49.94
N HIS A 632 1.73 32.28 48.75
CA HIS A 632 1.88 33.09 47.54
C HIS A 632 0.68 34.01 47.25
N ARG A 633 -0.19 34.28 48.24
CA ARG A 633 -1.46 35.02 48.05
C ARG A 633 -1.29 36.32 47.25
N ALA A 634 -0.35 37.16 47.68
CA ALA A 634 -0.11 38.46 47.05
C ALA A 634 0.39 38.33 45.61
N ILE A 635 1.12 37.26 45.29
CA ILE A 635 1.62 37.00 43.93
C ILE A 635 0.48 36.54 43.03
N VAL A 636 -0.42 35.70 43.54
CA VAL A 636 -1.63 35.28 42.82
C VAL A 636 -2.53 36.48 42.51
N GLU A 637 -2.73 37.39 43.47
CA GLU A 637 -3.52 38.62 43.27
C GLU A 637 -2.90 39.50 42.17
N LYS A 638 -1.58 39.70 42.17
CA LYS A 638 -0.87 40.45 41.11
C LYS A 638 -0.99 39.80 39.73
N LEU A 639 -0.86 38.48 39.66
CA LEU A 639 -1.01 37.76 38.39
C LEU A 639 -2.44 37.87 37.87
N ALA A 640 -3.43 37.82 38.77
CA ALA A 640 -4.84 37.96 38.42
C ALA A 640 -5.14 39.37 37.89
N ASP A 641 -4.57 40.42 38.49
CA ASP A 641 -4.71 41.79 38.00
C ASP A 641 -4.07 41.96 36.61
N LEU A 642 -2.88 41.39 36.41
CA LEU A 642 -2.22 41.37 35.10
C LEU A 642 -3.02 40.59 34.05
N ALA A 643 -3.63 39.47 34.44
CA ALA A 643 -4.50 38.67 33.58
C ALA A 643 -5.79 39.43 33.24
N LEU A 644 -6.35 40.23 34.14
CA LEU A 644 -7.50 41.09 33.85
C LEU A 644 -7.17 42.20 32.85
N GLU A 645 -5.96 42.75 32.92
CA GLU A 645 -5.49 43.79 31.98
C GLU A 645 -5.21 43.21 30.59
N ARG A 646 -4.41 42.14 30.51
CA ARG A 646 -3.90 41.61 29.23
C ARG A 646 -4.76 40.50 28.63
N ARG A 647 -5.59 39.83 29.45
CA ARG A 647 -6.51 38.73 29.12
C ARG A 647 -5.88 37.44 28.62
N VAL A 648 -4.72 37.51 27.98
CA VAL A 648 -3.87 36.38 27.60
C VAL A 648 -2.41 36.74 27.92
N LEU A 649 -1.70 35.79 28.54
CA LEU A 649 -0.29 35.88 28.89
C LEU A 649 0.43 34.66 28.30
N GLY A 650 1.37 34.87 27.39
CA GLY A 650 2.23 33.81 26.87
C GLY A 650 3.40 33.47 27.81
N ARG A 651 4.12 32.39 27.48
CA ARG A 651 5.26 31.85 28.24
C ARG A 651 6.31 32.89 28.62
N SER A 652 6.66 33.80 27.70
CA SER A 652 7.67 34.84 27.94
C SER A 652 7.24 35.82 29.03
N ALA A 653 5.96 36.24 29.02
CA ALA A 653 5.40 37.11 30.06
C ALA A 653 5.32 36.39 31.41
N LEU A 654 4.91 35.12 31.42
CA LEU A 654 4.85 34.31 32.63
C LEU A 654 6.24 34.02 33.21
N ALA A 655 7.24 33.75 32.36
CA ALA A 655 8.63 33.58 32.77
C ALA A 655 9.19 34.86 33.40
N ALA A 656 8.96 36.02 32.77
CA ALA A 656 9.37 37.30 33.33
C ALA A 656 8.71 37.58 34.68
N PHE A 657 7.41 37.31 34.80
CA PHE A 657 6.66 37.44 36.05
C PHE A 657 7.19 36.51 37.15
N ALA A 658 7.51 35.25 36.81
CA ALA A 658 8.08 34.29 37.75
C ALA A 658 9.41 34.79 38.32
N VAL A 659 10.30 35.28 37.46
CA VAL A 659 11.61 35.83 37.85
C VAL A 659 11.44 37.08 38.71
N GLU A 660 10.57 38.00 38.33
CA GLU A 660 10.30 39.24 39.07
C GLU A 660 9.81 38.98 40.50
N HIS A 661 9.08 37.89 40.71
CA HIS A 661 8.48 37.55 42.00
C HIS A 661 9.13 36.36 42.71
N GLY A 662 10.31 35.93 42.23
CA GLY A 662 11.10 34.87 42.87
C GLY A 662 10.42 33.50 42.89
N LEU A 663 9.52 33.23 41.95
CA LEU A 663 8.91 31.90 41.77
C LEU A 663 9.89 31.00 41.02
N GLY A 664 10.17 29.80 41.56
CA GLY A 664 11.07 28.82 40.94
C GLY A 664 12.54 28.89 41.37
N GLY A 665 12.87 29.70 42.40
CA GLY A 665 14.23 29.83 42.94
C GLY A 665 14.66 28.79 43.99
N GLY A 666 14.00 27.63 44.07
CA GLY A 666 14.25 26.67 45.15
C GLY A 666 13.88 25.24 44.83
N ARG A 667 14.72 24.56 44.03
CA ARG A 667 15.05 23.14 44.18
C ARG A 667 16.37 22.83 43.47
#